data_AF-A0A136HFQ4-F1
#
_entry.id   AF-A0A136HFQ4-F1
#
_cell.length_a   1.000
_cell.length_b   1.000
_cell.length_c   1.000
_cell.angle_alpha   90.00
_cell.angle_beta   90.00
_cell.angle_gamma   90.00
#
_symmetry.space_group_name_H-M   'P 1'
#
loop_
_entity.id
_entity.type
_entity.pdbx_description
1 polymer ?
#
loop_
_entity_poly.entity_id
_entity_poly.type
_entity_poly.pdbx_seq_one_letter_code
_entity_poly.pdbx_strand_id
1 'polypeptide(L)'
;MGRLTGFLVGIYLALCCYSPASLALVNDEITIGVLAARDKADVYERWAPLAELLNEKSETHTFNVKAYYFDELESAVASRSIAYVLVNPSFYVYLQELYGLSSPTLTMINQAGGRFIKSFGGVIFTKANNRSITDLADLHNKKVAIVSYFSLGGYQSQAYALEHRYEGIGDSLDIMPFGRSQDDVVRRVLSGDADVGFVRTGILEQMVAEGALSFDQIKIINQQSLNAFPLIASTTLYPEWPFAALPYNDNEVTKYVVAELLKLAPEDAYSQAMKIGGFDIPENYSSITSLLRTQRLPPFDQDFTISLGDVWAQYKLSIILAITLLLSLIMGYLFLLRGHQKLTDTQHELAVERSLLEEIIWATQVGTWTWNVETGHVQINDRWAEMLGYTYDELMPITVDAWKALIHSDDIAAVENELNKHLAGKNNHYQQELRMRHKRGEWVWVLTQGKIVERDKAANPRRLSGINMDINSRKSLEAEKDAYSQQLEVLATKDSLTNLYNRRSFLEFGQTMFEQAKLSGNGLSFLMIDADHFKRVNDQYGHHAGDQVLKQIAAFLERNIRHADLLARLGGEEFGILMPATDKATALHIANRIADVAKLEVVPVEAEKLNFGLSIGVADISDGLETLSELMAEADQALYEVKALGRGFAKATACHR
;
A
#
# COMPACT_ATOMS: atom_id res chain seq x y z
N MET A 1 25.17 19.81 -19.18
CA MET A 1 25.36 20.43 -17.84
C MET A 1 26.42 19.71 -16.98
N GLY A 2 27.47 19.12 -17.56
CA GLY A 2 28.47 18.31 -16.81
C GLY A 2 29.89 18.88 -16.74
N ARG A 3 30.14 20.11 -17.20
CA ARG A 3 31.50 20.70 -17.24
C ARG A 3 31.68 22.00 -16.43
N LEU A 4 30.60 22.60 -15.91
CA LEU A 4 30.71 23.79 -15.05
C LEU A 4 30.84 23.48 -13.55
N THR A 5 30.45 22.28 -13.11
CA THR A 5 30.47 21.89 -11.70
C THR A 5 31.86 21.51 -11.19
N GLY A 6 32.78 21.08 -12.06
CA GLY A 6 34.15 20.72 -11.66
C GLY A 6 35.08 21.92 -11.41
N PHE A 7 34.84 23.06 -12.08
CA PHE A 7 35.74 24.22 -12.02
C PHE A 7 35.50 25.09 -10.77
N LEU A 8 34.28 25.08 -10.22
CA LEU A 8 33.91 25.82 -9.01
C LEU A 8 34.37 25.14 -7.71
N VAL A 9 34.49 23.81 -7.71
CA VAL A 9 34.97 23.04 -6.53
C VAL A 9 36.48 23.19 -6.34
N GLY A 10 37.25 23.38 -7.43
CA GLY A 10 38.71 23.56 -7.35
C GLY A 10 39.14 24.91 -6.78
N ILE A 11 38.36 25.98 -7.00
CA ILE A 11 38.71 27.34 -6.53
C ILE A 11 38.40 27.50 -5.03
N TYR A 12 37.40 26.78 -4.50
CA TYR A 12 37.03 26.85 -3.08
C TYR A 12 38.06 26.17 -2.15
N LEU A 13 38.77 25.14 -2.65
CA LEU A 13 39.82 24.44 -1.89
C LEU A 13 41.18 25.18 -1.88
N ALA A 14 41.43 26.06 -2.85
CA ALA A 14 42.67 26.84 -2.90
C ALA A 14 42.67 28.10 -2.00
N LEU A 15 41.49 28.59 -1.63
CA LEU A 15 41.33 29.82 -0.82
C LEU A 15 41.36 29.59 0.70
N CYS A 16 41.44 28.34 1.18
CA CYS A 16 41.48 28.02 2.61
C CYS A 16 42.91 27.86 3.20
N CYS A 17 43.97 28.06 2.41
CA CYS A 17 45.35 27.75 2.84
C CYS A 17 46.30 28.95 2.98
N TYR A 18 45.80 30.19 3.06
CA TYR A 18 46.66 31.36 3.31
C TYR A 18 46.19 32.17 4.52
N SER A 19 46.91 32.03 5.63
CA SER A 19 47.03 33.08 6.65
C SER A 19 48.47 33.05 7.17
N PRO A 20 49.30 34.09 6.92
CA PRO A 20 50.60 34.20 7.53
C PRO A 20 50.43 34.82 8.92
N ALA A 21 50.74 34.05 9.96
CA ALA A 21 51.00 34.58 11.28
C ALA A 21 52.43 35.16 11.29
N SER A 22 52.55 36.49 11.35
CA SER A 22 53.80 37.18 11.63
C SER A 22 53.80 37.63 13.09
N LEU A 23 54.69 37.03 13.88
CA LEU A 23 55.06 37.47 15.22
C LEU A 23 55.61 38.90 15.18
N ALA A 24 55.10 39.75 16.06
CA ALA A 24 55.79 40.95 16.52
C ALA A 24 55.82 40.93 18.05
N LEU A 25 57.03 40.95 18.62
CA LEU A 25 57.27 41.17 20.05
C LEU A 25 56.72 42.53 20.45
N VAL A 26 55.74 42.54 21.35
CA VAL A 26 55.35 43.71 22.14
C VAL A 26 55.76 43.41 23.57
N ASN A 27 56.53 44.31 24.18
CA ASN A 27 56.71 44.35 25.64
C ASN A 27 55.31 44.61 26.24
N ASP A 28 54.58 43.55 26.54
CA ASP A 28 53.24 43.64 27.08
C ASP A 28 53.33 44.00 28.57
N GLU A 29 52.98 45.24 28.91
CA GLU A 29 52.76 45.65 30.30
C GLU A 29 51.64 44.79 30.90
N ILE A 30 51.98 44.00 31.91
CA ILE A 30 51.10 43.02 32.52
C ILE A 30 50.36 43.66 33.69
N THR A 31 49.06 43.91 33.52
CA THR A 31 48.26 44.53 34.58
C THR A 31 47.62 43.49 35.50
N ILE A 32 47.79 43.68 36.81
CA ILE A 32 47.12 42.95 37.89
C ILE A 32 45.94 43.81 38.37
N GLY A 33 44.72 43.31 38.15
CA GLY A 33 43.50 43.96 38.62
C GLY A 33 43.17 43.55 40.06
N VAL A 34 43.09 44.52 40.96
CA VAL A 34 42.70 44.28 42.35
C VAL A 34 41.34 44.89 42.62
N LEU A 35 40.42 44.11 43.19
CA LEU A 35 39.10 44.62 43.56
C LEU A 35 39.21 45.60 44.73
N ALA A 36 38.63 46.78 44.56
CA ALA A 36 38.64 47.82 45.56
C ALA A 36 37.57 47.57 46.62
N ALA A 37 37.98 47.12 47.82
CA ALA A 37 37.11 47.01 48.99
C ALA A 37 36.94 48.35 49.75
N ARG A 38 37.89 49.27 49.56
CA ARG A 38 37.91 50.66 50.09
C ARG A 38 38.15 51.62 48.92
N ASP A 39 38.52 52.87 49.20
CA ASP A 39 38.89 53.82 48.16
C ASP A 39 40.04 53.27 47.30
N LYS A 40 39.99 53.56 45.99
CA LYS A 40 41.00 53.07 45.05
C LYS A 40 42.40 53.54 45.37
N ALA A 41 42.55 54.73 45.94
CA ALA A 41 43.85 55.26 46.35
C ALA A 41 44.48 54.38 47.44
N ASP A 42 43.71 54.02 48.47
CA ASP A 42 44.17 53.16 49.57
C ASP A 42 44.51 51.75 49.08
N VAL A 43 43.71 51.22 48.15
CA VAL A 43 43.91 49.89 47.56
C VAL A 43 45.15 49.89 46.68
N TYR A 44 45.35 50.94 45.88
CA TYR A 44 46.57 51.09 45.09
C TYR A 44 47.81 51.20 45.99
N GLU A 45 47.78 52.03 47.02
CA GLU A 45 48.91 52.16 47.96
C GLU A 45 49.24 50.83 48.65
N ARG A 46 48.22 50.08 49.06
CA ARG A 46 48.39 48.75 49.67
C ARG A 46 49.01 47.75 48.70
N TRP A 47 48.64 47.77 47.42
CA TRP A 47 49.00 46.71 46.47
C TRP A 47 50.10 47.11 45.48
N ALA A 48 50.51 48.37 45.41
CA ALA A 48 51.65 48.81 44.61
C ALA A 48 52.94 48.01 44.87
N PRO A 49 53.29 47.62 46.12
CA PRO A 49 54.46 46.79 46.39
C PRO A 49 54.44 45.41 45.70
N LEU A 50 53.26 44.90 45.30
CA LEU A 50 53.15 43.64 44.55
C LEU A 50 53.77 43.76 43.15
N ALA A 51 53.51 44.87 42.46
CA ALA A 51 54.11 45.15 41.17
C ALA A 51 55.62 45.37 41.31
N GLU A 52 56.05 46.08 42.36
CA GLU A 52 57.46 46.32 42.65
C GLU A 52 58.22 45.00 42.88
N LEU A 53 57.67 44.08 43.67
CA LEU A 53 58.24 42.75 43.90
C LEU A 53 58.43 41.96 42.60
N LEU A 54 57.40 41.93 41.75
CA LEU A 54 57.45 41.19 40.49
C LEU A 54 58.37 41.86 39.47
N ASN A 55 58.49 43.19 39.50
CA ASN A 55 59.40 43.94 38.63
C ASN A 55 60.86 43.85 39.08
N GLU A 56 61.14 43.85 40.38
CA GLU A 56 62.51 43.78 40.92
C GLU A 56 63.24 42.52 40.42
N LYS A 57 62.51 41.43 40.23
CA LYS A 57 63.05 40.13 39.85
C LYS A 57 62.75 39.73 38.40
N SER A 58 62.14 40.61 37.62
CA SER A 58 61.74 40.33 36.24
C SER A 58 62.62 41.11 35.27
N GLU A 59 63.40 40.41 34.46
CA GLU A 59 64.24 41.04 33.42
C GLU A 59 63.47 41.25 32.10
N THR A 60 62.31 40.61 31.94
CA THR A 60 61.62 40.47 30.64
C THR A 60 60.18 40.98 30.61
N HIS A 61 59.55 41.21 31.76
CA HIS A 61 58.16 41.66 31.86
C HIS A 61 58.01 42.83 32.83
N THR A 62 57.11 43.76 32.51
CA THR A 62 56.74 44.87 33.39
C THR A 62 55.35 44.63 33.95
N PHE A 63 55.23 44.62 35.27
CA PHE A 63 53.98 44.44 36.01
C PHE A 63 53.45 45.78 36.51
N ASN A 64 52.14 45.94 36.47
CA ASN A 64 51.43 47.11 37.00
C ASN A 64 50.23 46.64 37.83
N VAL A 65 49.87 47.35 38.89
CA VAL A 65 48.70 47.06 39.71
C VAL A 65 47.68 48.18 39.55
N LYS A 66 46.43 47.83 39.29
CA LYS A 66 45.32 48.78 39.20
C LYS A 66 44.17 48.34 40.09
N ALA A 67 43.63 49.30 40.84
CA ALA A 67 42.45 49.10 41.69
C ALA A 67 41.18 49.38 40.88
N TYR A 68 40.22 48.47 40.95
CA TYR A 68 38.96 48.55 40.19
C TYR A 68 37.75 48.34 41.09
N TYR A 69 36.66 49.05 40.83
CA TYR A 69 35.34 48.64 41.34
C TYR A 69 34.80 47.46 40.52
N PHE A 70 33.70 46.85 40.97
CA PHE A 70 33.16 45.62 40.37
C PHE A 70 32.89 45.75 38.86
N ASP A 71 32.19 46.82 38.46
CA ASP A 71 31.81 47.12 37.07
C ASP A 71 33.02 47.41 36.17
N GLU A 72 33.98 48.17 36.68
CA GLU A 72 35.20 48.50 35.96
C GLU A 72 36.10 47.27 35.79
N LEU A 73 36.18 46.42 36.82
CA LEU A 73 37.01 45.21 36.78
C LEU A 73 36.45 44.21 35.77
N GLU A 74 35.13 44.02 35.77
CA GLU A 74 34.45 43.19 34.75
C GLU A 74 34.72 43.71 33.34
N SER A 75 34.61 45.03 33.14
CA SER A 75 34.93 45.67 31.86
C SER A 75 36.40 45.47 31.46
N ALA A 76 37.31 45.52 32.43
CA ALA A 76 38.74 45.29 32.21
C ALA A 76 39.05 43.83 31.83
N VAL A 77 38.39 42.86 32.48
CA VAL A 77 38.45 41.43 32.11
C VAL A 77 37.90 41.22 30.70
N ALA A 78 36.71 41.76 30.41
CA ALA A 78 36.05 41.60 29.11
C ALA A 78 36.87 42.19 27.95
N SER A 79 37.51 43.34 28.18
CA SER A 79 38.41 44.00 27.21
C SER A 79 39.80 43.38 27.11
N ARG A 80 40.10 42.36 27.93
CA ARG A 80 41.40 41.70 28.03
C ARG A 80 42.55 42.66 28.40
N SER A 81 42.26 43.69 29.16
CA SER A 81 43.25 44.71 29.56
C SER A 81 43.98 44.39 30.87
N ILE A 82 43.62 43.29 31.52
CA ILE A 82 44.29 42.76 32.71
C ILE A 82 44.67 41.29 32.51
N ALA A 83 45.72 40.84 33.18
CA ALA A 83 46.25 39.48 33.07
C ALA A 83 45.96 38.64 34.32
N TYR A 84 45.94 39.27 35.49
CA TYR A 84 45.67 38.63 36.77
C TYR A 84 44.59 39.40 37.54
N VAL A 85 43.87 38.68 38.38
CA VAL A 85 42.86 39.25 39.27
C VAL A 85 43.11 38.84 40.71
N LEU A 86 42.93 39.79 41.63
CA LEU A 86 42.81 39.55 43.07
C LEU A 86 41.47 40.12 43.54
N VAL A 87 40.49 39.23 43.71
CA VAL A 87 39.07 39.60 43.88
C VAL A 87 38.45 38.81 45.01
N ASN A 88 37.26 39.22 45.48
CA ASN A 88 36.55 38.38 46.44
C ASN A 88 36.10 37.04 45.79
N PRO A 89 35.99 35.97 46.59
CA PRO A 89 35.74 34.62 46.08
C PRO A 89 34.50 34.46 45.19
N SER A 90 33.39 35.12 45.52
CA SER A 90 32.18 35.01 44.69
C SER A 90 32.29 35.76 43.36
N PHE A 91 32.98 36.90 43.34
CA PHE A 91 33.26 37.60 42.09
C PHE A 91 34.26 36.82 41.23
N TYR A 92 35.20 36.10 41.84
CA TYR A 92 36.02 35.13 41.13
C TYR A 92 35.17 34.04 40.45
N VAL A 93 34.23 33.40 41.18
CA VAL A 93 33.34 32.38 40.60
C VAL A 93 32.49 32.97 39.45
N TYR A 94 31.99 34.18 39.63
CA TYR A 94 31.27 34.92 38.59
C TYR A 94 32.12 35.13 37.33
N LEU A 95 33.34 35.65 37.49
CA LEU A 95 34.26 35.86 36.37
C LEU A 95 34.66 34.53 35.73
N GLN A 96 34.91 33.49 36.53
CA GLN A 96 35.29 32.17 36.06
C GLN A 96 34.23 31.57 35.14
N GLU A 97 32.95 31.65 35.51
CA GLU A 97 31.86 31.11 34.71
C GLU A 97 31.66 31.90 33.40
N LEU A 98 31.77 33.24 33.44
CA LEU A 98 31.49 34.09 32.27
C LEU A 98 32.67 34.26 31.31
N TYR A 99 33.89 34.34 31.83
CA TYR A 99 35.09 34.69 31.06
C TYR A 99 36.14 33.56 31.04
N GLY A 100 35.87 32.43 31.70
CA GLY A 100 36.73 31.25 31.66
C GLY A 100 38.07 31.44 32.37
N LEU A 101 38.09 32.14 33.52
CA LEU A 101 39.32 32.28 34.33
C LEU A 101 39.92 30.92 34.65
N SER A 102 41.26 30.89 34.79
CA SER A 102 41.95 29.71 35.29
C SER A 102 41.46 29.37 36.70
N SER A 103 41.67 28.11 37.11
CA SER A 103 41.50 27.73 38.53
C SER A 103 42.30 28.68 39.41
N PRO A 104 41.83 28.97 40.65
CA PRO A 104 42.52 29.92 41.50
C PRO A 104 43.96 29.49 41.61
N THR A 105 44.89 30.41 41.39
CA THR A 105 46.31 30.05 41.31
C THR A 105 46.94 30.10 42.69
N LEU A 106 46.52 31.06 43.52
CA LEU A 106 46.89 31.19 44.93
C LEU A 106 45.72 31.70 45.76
N THR A 107 45.79 31.55 47.08
CA THR A 107 44.88 32.20 48.04
C THR A 107 45.68 33.14 48.94
N MET A 108 45.16 34.36 49.11
CA MET A 108 45.79 35.35 49.97
C MET A 108 45.74 34.91 51.45
N ILE A 109 46.84 35.07 52.17
CA ILE A 109 46.86 34.99 53.63
C ILE A 109 46.77 36.41 54.17
N ASN A 110 45.70 36.75 54.87
CA ASN A 110 45.51 38.08 55.43
C ASN A 110 46.02 38.15 56.87
N GLN A 111 46.28 39.36 57.36
CA GLN A 111 46.71 39.58 58.74
C GLN A 111 45.62 40.31 59.53
N ALA A 112 45.17 39.72 60.63
CA ALA A 112 44.15 40.30 61.50
C ALA A 112 44.37 39.92 62.97
N GLY A 113 44.26 40.88 63.88
CA GLY A 113 44.42 40.64 65.32
C GLY A 113 45.75 39.99 65.70
N GLY A 114 46.83 40.30 64.96
CA GLY A 114 48.15 39.69 65.16
C GLY A 114 48.27 38.24 64.70
N ARG A 115 47.28 37.69 63.99
CA ARG A 115 47.28 36.33 63.43
C ARG A 115 47.16 36.36 61.91
N PHE A 116 47.62 35.29 61.28
CA PHE A 116 47.43 35.05 59.86
C PHE A 116 46.18 34.21 59.62
N ILE A 117 45.29 34.71 58.77
CA ILE A 117 44.00 34.10 58.48
C ILE A 117 43.87 33.87 56.97
N LYS A 118 43.34 32.71 56.60
CA LYS A 118 43.01 32.35 55.20
C LYS A 118 41.52 32.34 54.94
N SER A 119 40.75 32.88 55.87
CA SER A 119 39.31 32.97 55.76
C SER A 119 38.79 34.27 56.32
N PHE A 120 37.61 34.69 55.85
CA PHE A 120 36.89 35.85 56.34
C PHE A 120 35.39 35.54 56.39
N GLY A 121 34.62 36.40 57.04
CA GLY A 121 33.16 36.29 57.11
C GLY A 121 32.47 37.63 56.83
N GLY A 122 31.16 37.61 56.96
CA GLY A 122 30.31 38.79 57.00
C GLY A 122 29.97 39.19 58.43
N VAL A 123 29.70 40.47 58.62
CA VAL A 123 29.21 41.10 59.85
C VAL A 123 27.89 41.80 59.52
N ILE A 124 26.93 41.61 60.40
CA ILE A 124 25.65 42.30 60.40
C ILE A 124 25.65 43.21 61.61
N PHE A 125 25.44 44.51 61.41
CA PHE A 125 25.40 45.48 62.50
C PHE A 125 24.32 46.53 62.29
N THR A 126 23.92 47.17 63.38
CA THR A 126 23.04 48.33 63.38
C THR A 126 23.54 49.33 64.43
N LYS A 127 22.91 50.50 64.52
CA LYS A 127 23.23 51.51 65.53
C LYS A 127 22.92 50.98 66.94
N ALA A 128 23.80 51.25 67.91
CA ALA A 128 23.66 50.72 69.27
C ALA A 128 22.31 51.07 69.92
N ASN A 129 21.78 52.26 69.64
CA ASN A 129 20.51 52.75 70.18
C ASN A 129 19.26 52.27 69.42
N ASN A 130 19.41 51.52 68.31
CA ASN A 130 18.28 51.04 67.53
C ASN A 130 17.57 49.89 68.27
N ARG A 131 16.46 50.17 68.96
CA ARG A 131 15.72 49.13 69.72
C ARG A 131 14.88 48.20 68.85
N SER A 132 14.67 48.53 67.57
CA SER A 132 13.79 47.77 66.68
C SER A 132 14.43 46.51 66.09
N ILE A 133 15.74 46.31 66.28
CA ILE A 133 16.50 45.21 65.67
C ILE A 133 17.39 44.56 66.73
N THR A 134 17.06 43.36 67.18
CA THR A 134 17.83 42.63 68.21
C THR A 134 18.35 41.30 67.74
N ASP A 135 17.59 40.62 66.87
CA ASP A 135 17.96 39.36 66.24
C ASP A 135 17.75 39.42 64.72
N LEU A 136 18.16 38.36 64.02
CA LEU A 136 18.01 38.21 62.58
C LEU A 136 16.56 38.33 62.11
N ALA A 137 15.59 37.85 62.90
CA ALA A 137 14.16 37.94 62.56
C ALA A 137 13.64 39.37 62.45
N ASP A 138 14.27 40.33 63.15
CA ASP A 138 13.85 41.72 63.18
C ASP A 138 14.27 42.52 61.94
N LEU A 139 14.99 41.89 61.00
CA LEU A 139 15.46 42.52 59.77
C LEU A 139 14.36 42.64 58.71
N HIS A 140 13.19 42.02 58.91
CA HIS A 140 12.11 42.05 57.94
C HIS A 140 11.68 43.50 57.59
N ASN A 141 11.62 43.82 56.29
CA ASN A 141 11.30 45.17 55.77
C ASN A 141 12.25 46.29 56.25
N LYS A 142 13.49 45.96 56.63
CA LYS A 142 14.50 46.96 57.01
C LYS A 142 15.35 47.37 55.82
N LYS A 143 15.87 48.60 55.89
CA LYS A 143 16.82 49.15 54.92
C LYS A 143 18.21 48.62 55.22
N VAL A 144 18.77 47.85 54.29
CA VAL A 144 20.08 47.22 54.47
C VAL A 144 21.09 47.86 53.53
N ALA A 145 22.08 48.54 54.11
CA ALA A 145 23.21 49.08 53.38
C ALA A 145 24.21 47.98 53.02
N ILE A 146 24.54 47.88 51.73
CA ILE A 146 25.54 46.93 51.21
C ILE A 146 26.50 47.63 50.24
N VAL A 147 27.68 47.04 50.05
CA VAL A 147 28.64 47.56 49.05
C VAL A 147 28.25 47.17 47.63
N SER A 148 27.89 45.91 47.39
CA SER A 148 27.55 45.37 46.06
C SER A 148 26.88 44.00 46.21
N TYR A 149 25.99 43.65 45.28
CA TYR A 149 25.41 42.31 45.18
C TYR A 149 26.45 41.21 44.91
N PHE A 150 27.62 41.58 44.36
CA PHE A 150 28.74 40.68 44.10
C PHE A 150 29.69 40.51 45.30
N SER A 151 29.45 41.22 46.41
CA SER A 151 30.32 41.16 47.58
C SER A 151 29.97 39.98 48.49
N LEU A 152 30.88 38.99 48.58
CA LEU A 152 30.68 37.83 49.46
C LEU A 152 30.56 38.27 50.92
N GLY A 153 31.52 39.06 51.40
CA GLY A 153 31.58 39.51 52.79
C GLY A 153 30.72 40.73 53.10
N GLY A 154 30.18 41.41 52.10
CA GLY A 154 29.34 42.61 52.28
C GLY A 154 27.88 42.43 51.89
N TYR A 155 27.47 41.23 51.47
CA TYR A 155 26.08 40.91 51.16
C TYR A 155 25.81 39.40 51.19
N GLN A 156 26.46 38.62 50.32
CA GLN A 156 25.98 37.28 49.98
C GLN A 156 26.11 36.28 51.13
N SER A 157 27.15 36.39 51.96
CA SER A 157 27.30 35.56 53.16
C SER A 157 26.26 35.88 54.23
N GLN A 158 25.90 37.16 54.39
CA GLN A 158 24.86 37.61 55.30
C GLN A 158 23.47 37.19 54.80
N ALA A 159 23.19 37.36 53.51
CA ALA A 159 21.95 36.90 52.88
C ALA A 159 21.77 35.39 53.04
N TYR A 160 22.83 34.61 52.81
CA TYR A 160 22.80 33.17 53.05
C TYR A 160 22.55 32.81 54.52
N ALA A 161 23.19 33.50 55.48
CA ALA A 161 22.97 33.27 56.90
C ALA A 161 21.54 33.60 57.36
N LEU A 162 20.91 34.58 56.70
CA LEU A 162 19.52 34.97 56.93
C LEU A 162 18.54 33.90 56.42
N GLU A 163 18.64 33.53 55.15
CA GLU A 163 17.78 32.51 54.53
C GLU A 163 17.91 31.14 55.19
N HIS A 164 19.12 30.79 55.67
CA HIS A 164 19.32 29.50 56.35
C HIS A 164 18.55 29.39 57.68
N ARG A 165 18.09 30.52 58.24
CA ARG A 165 17.43 30.57 59.55
C ARG A 165 15.97 31.04 59.47
N TYR A 166 15.63 31.87 58.49
CA TYR A 166 14.30 32.40 58.26
C TYR A 166 14.02 32.47 56.75
N GLU A 167 13.23 31.51 56.26
CA GLU A 167 12.91 31.39 54.83
C GLU A 167 12.11 32.62 54.33
N GLY A 168 12.57 33.22 53.24
CA GLY A 168 11.93 34.38 52.60
C GLY A 168 12.20 35.73 53.26
N ILE A 169 13.06 35.78 54.29
CA ILE A 169 13.43 37.06 54.92
C ILE A 169 14.26 37.91 53.97
N GLY A 170 15.08 37.29 53.10
CA GLY A 170 15.95 37.99 52.16
C GLY A 170 15.14 38.84 51.17
N ASP A 171 14.04 38.29 50.67
CA ASP A 171 13.12 38.96 49.72
C ASP A 171 12.39 40.17 50.34
N SER A 172 12.29 40.22 51.67
CA SER A 172 11.64 41.32 52.38
C SER A 172 12.54 42.54 52.61
N LEU A 173 13.85 42.41 52.38
CA LEU A 173 14.82 43.46 52.69
C LEU A 173 14.82 44.55 51.61
N ASP A 174 14.88 45.81 52.03
CA ASP A 174 15.15 46.93 51.13
C ASP A 174 16.67 47.08 50.99
N ILE A 175 17.26 46.36 50.03
CA ILE A 175 18.70 46.32 49.80
C ILE A 175 19.17 47.60 49.08
N MET A 176 20.12 48.29 49.69
CA MET A 176 20.69 49.54 49.18
C MET A 176 22.17 49.37 48.81
N PRO A 177 22.49 49.09 47.53
CA PRO A 177 23.87 48.99 47.06
C PRO A 177 24.47 50.38 46.82
N PHE A 178 25.65 50.64 47.38
CA PHE A 178 26.34 51.93 47.24
C PHE A 178 27.59 51.90 46.34
N GLY A 179 28.04 50.71 45.94
CA GLY A 179 29.01 50.49 44.85
C GLY A 179 30.44 51.00 45.07
N ARG A 180 30.74 51.62 46.22
CA ARG A 180 32.03 52.27 46.49
C ARG A 180 32.85 51.50 47.52
N SER A 181 32.77 51.90 48.79
CA SER A 181 33.58 51.34 49.89
C SER A 181 32.70 50.70 50.95
N GLN A 182 33.27 49.75 51.70
CA GLN A 182 32.58 49.21 52.88
C GLN A 182 32.46 50.24 54.02
N ASP A 183 33.37 51.21 54.07
CA ASP A 183 33.29 52.33 55.00
C ASP A 183 32.03 53.17 54.82
N ASP A 184 31.58 53.35 53.56
CA ASP A 184 30.34 54.09 53.27
C ASP A 184 29.11 53.38 53.84
N VAL A 185 29.09 52.05 53.86
CA VAL A 185 28.03 51.25 54.51
C VAL A 185 27.95 51.61 56.00
N VAL A 186 29.09 51.67 56.69
CA VAL A 186 29.17 52.04 58.11
C VAL A 186 28.68 53.47 58.34
N ARG A 187 29.13 54.43 57.52
CA ARG A 187 28.69 55.83 57.62
C ARG A 187 27.17 55.99 57.45
N ARG A 188 26.55 55.24 56.54
CA ARG A 188 25.10 55.30 56.28
C ARG A 188 24.24 54.72 57.40
N VAL A 189 24.72 53.67 58.07
CA VAL A 189 24.04 53.14 59.26
C VAL A 189 24.14 54.13 60.42
N LEU A 190 25.30 54.79 60.59
CA LEU A 190 25.49 55.77 61.65
C LEU A 190 24.68 57.06 61.42
N SER A 191 24.57 57.54 60.19
CA SER A 191 23.74 58.69 59.81
C SER A 191 22.24 58.40 59.93
N GLY A 192 21.84 57.12 59.86
CA GLY A 192 20.45 56.67 59.91
C GLY A 192 19.79 56.57 58.52
N ASP A 193 20.57 56.67 57.44
CA ASP A 193 20.09 56.47 56.07
C ASP A 193 19.72 55.01 55.79
N ALA A 194 20.34 54.08 56.52
CA ALA A 194 20.01 52.65 56.52
C ALA A 194 19.85 52.14 57.96
N ASP A 195 18.98 51.14 58.13
CA ASP A 195 18.71 50.53 59.44
C ASP A 195 19.80 49.54 59.85
N VAL A 196 20.36 48.82 58.88
CA VAL A 196 21.33 47.73 59.07
C VAL A 196 22.44 47.86 58.02
N GLY A 197 23.65 47.47 58.39
CA GLY A 197 24.78 47.38 57.46
C GLY A 197 25.35 45.98 57.39
N PHE A 198 25.67 45.54 56.17
CA PHE A 198 26.42 44.32 55.92
C PHE A 198 27.84 44.68 55.47
N VAL A 199 28.82 44.27 56.26
CA VAL A 199 30.25 44.52 55.97
C VAL A 199 31.06 43.26 56.24
N ARG A 200 32.26 43.22 55.70
CA ARG A 200 33.23 42.15 55.89
C ARG A 200 33.82 42.23 57.30
N THR A 201 34.14 41.07 57.87
CA THR A 201 34.98 40.96 59.08
C THR A 201 36.27 41.79 58.93
N GLY A 202 36.63 42.59 59.94
CA GLY A 202 37.84 43.41 59.96
C GLY A 202 37.61 44.87 59.59
N ILE A 203 36.53 45.21 58.87
CA ILE A 203 36.23 46.61 58.52
C ILE A 203 35.91 47.44 59.77
N LEU A 204 35.06 46.92 60.67
CA LEU A 204 34.68 47.64 61.88
C LEU A 204 35.87 47.81 62.83
N GLU A 205 36.64 46.75 63.03
CA GLU A 205 37.86 46.76 63.84
C GLU A 205 38.89 47.75 63.32
N GLN A 206 39.07 47.78 62.00
CA GLN A 206 40.00 48.71 61.36
C GLN A 206 39.52 50.16 61.48
N MET A 207 38.24 50.44 61.27
CA MET A 207 37.68 51.78 61.47
C MET A 207 37.80 52.25 62.93
N VAL A 208 37.72 51.33 63.89
CA VAL A 208 37.96 51.63 65.30
C VAL A 208 39.44 51.93 65.56
N ALA A 209 40.35 51.15 64.98
CA ALA A 209 41.79 51.40 65.09
C ALA A 209 42.22 52.74 64.44
N GLU A 210 41.53 53.16 63.38
CA GLU A 210 41.71 54.44 62.70
C GLU A 210 41.01 55.63 63.41
N GLY A 211 40.22 55.36 64.46
CA GLY A 211 39.46 56.38 65.21
C GLY A 211 38.21 56.91 64.50
N ALA A 212 37.79 56.29 63.39
CA ALA A 212 36.61 56.67 62.61
C ALA A 212 35.29 56.10 63.18
N LEU A 213 35.37 55.12 64.08
CA LEU A 213 34.23 54.44 64.71
C LEU A 213 34.54 54.15 66.18
N SER A 214 33.53 54.18 67.05
CA SER A 214 33.59 53.53 68.38
C SER A 214 32.61 52.36 68.42
N PHE A 215 33.02 51.24 69.02
CA PHE A 215 32.14 50.08 69.20
C PHE A 215 30.87 50.41 70.00
N ASP A 216 30.88 51.44 70.85
CA ASP A 216 29.70 51.88 71.62
C ASP A 216 28.60 52.48 70.72
N GLN A 217 28.93 52.87 69.47
CA GLN A 217 28.00 53.47 68.54
C GLN A 217 27.17 52.44 67.77
N ILE A 218 27.61 51.18 67.77
CA ILE A 218 27.03 50.09 66.99
C ILE A 218 26.72 48.89 67.86
N LYS A 219 25.91 48.00 67.34
CA LYS A 219 25.68 46.67 67.92
C LYS A 219 25.70 45.63 66.82
N ILE A 220 26.29 44.48 67.14
CA ILE A 220 26.44 43.35 66.21
C ILE A 220 25.23 42.44 66.35
N ILE A 221 24.69 42.00 65.21
CA ILE A 221 23.57 41.05 65.15
C ILE A 221 24.13 39.67 64.77
N ASN A 222 23.60 38.63 65.41
CA ASN A 222 23.99 37.23 65.17
C ASN A 222 25.49 36.94 65.35
N GLN A 223 26.13 37.55 66.35
CA GLN A 223 27.56 37.33 66.58
C GLN A 223 27.86 35.84 66.81
N GLN A 224 28.73 35.27 65.97
CA GLN A 224 29.14 33.88 66.00
C GLN A 224 30.37 33.69 66.89
N SER A 225 30.44 32.55 67.59
CA SER A 225 31.64 32.11 68.30
C SER A 225 32.43 31.14 67.42
N LEU A 226 33.38 31.66 66.66
CA LEU A 226 34.17 30.89 65.70
C LEU A 226 35.53 30.52 66.29
N ASN A 227 35.86 29.22 66.29
CA ASN A 227 37.12 28.74 66.84
C ASN A 227 38.32 29.33 66.09
N ALA A 228 39.28 29.88 66.84
CA ALA A 228 40.55 30.41 66.35
C ALA A 228 40.48 31.61 65.38
N PHE A 229 39.31 32.22 65.17
CA PHE A 229 39.15 33.44 64.35
C PHE A 229 39.21 34.72 65.21
N PRO A 230 40.05 35.72 64.88
CA PRO A 230 40.33 36.86 65.77
C PRO A 230 39.38 38.05 65.62
N LEU A 231 38.44 38.03 64.66
CA LEU A 231 37.56 39.16 64.32
C LEU A 231 36.09 38.85 64.64
N ILE A 232 35.29 39.92 64.76
CA ILE A 232 33.83 39.83 64.92
C ILE A 232 33.24 39.30 63.62
N ALA A 233 32.40 38.28 63.70
CA ALA A 233 31.68 37.70 62.57
C ALA A 233 30.21 37.43 62.93
N SER A 234 29.32 37.62 61.95
CA SER A 234 27.90 37.27 62.02
C SER A 234 27.53 36.08 61.12
N THR A 235 28.47 35.57 60.33
CA THR A 235 28.27 34.46 59.38
C THR A 235 29.31 33.35 59.60
N THR A 236 29.19 32.25 58.86
CA THR A 236 30.28 31.29 58.70
C THR A 236 31.46 31.91 57.95
N LEU A 237 32.61 31.24 58.00
CA LEU A 237 33.84 31.68 57.32
C LEU A 237 33.93 31.11 55.91
N TYR A 238 34.49 31.89 55.00
CA TYR A 238 34.80 31.53 53.62
C TYR A 238 36.28 31.78 53.34
N PRO A 239 36.89 31.02 52.42
CA PRO A 239 38.25 31.26 51.96
C PRO A 239 38.54 32.72 51.62
N GLU A 240 39.77 33.15 51.85
CA GLU A 240 40.28 34.46 51.46
C GLU A 240 40.34 34.66 49.94
N TRP A 241 40.69 35.88 49.53
CA TRP A 241 40.63 36.26 48.12
C TRP A 241 41.57 35.43 47.24
N PRO A 242 41.06 34.82 46.16
CA PRO A 242 41.89 34.12 45.19
C PRO A 242 42.69 35.11 44.34
N PHE A 243 43.94 34.75 44.07
CA PHE A 243 44.72 35.31 42.98
C PHE A 243 44.62 34.35 41.79
N ALA A 244 44.13 34.82 40.65
CA ALA A 244 43.88 33.97 39.48
C ALA A 244 44.37 34.62 38.18
N ALA A 245 44.89 33.80 37.27
CA ALA A 245 45.27 34.22 35.93
C ALA A 245 44.09 34.13 34.94
N LEU A 246 44.07 35.02 33.96
CA LEU A 246 43.12 34.99 32.85
C LEU A 246 43.57 34.00 31.76
N PRO A 247 42.64 33.38 31.01
CA PRO A 247 42.93 32.21 30.17
C PRO A 247 43.84 32.52 28.96
N TYR A 248 43.99 33.78 28.62
CA TYR A 248 44.85 34.25 27.53
C TYR A 248 46.26 34.65 27.98
N ASN A 249 46.59 34.47 29.27
CA ASN A 249 47.91 34.78 29.80
C ASN A 249 48.93 33.68 29.44
N ASP A 250 50.19 34.08 29.26
CA ASP A 250 51.27 33.12 28.99
C ASP A 250 51.51 32.22 30.23
N ASN A 251 51.61 30.92 29.98
CA ASN A 251 51.84 29.91 31.01
C ASN A 251 53.22 30.08 31.68
N GLU A 252 54.25 30.49 30.96
CA GLU A 252 55.59 30.69 31.53
C GLU A 252 55.61 31.91 32.47
N VAL A 253 54.94 33.00 32.09
CA VAL A 253 54.76 34.16 32.96
C VAL A 253 53.95 33.80 34.20
N THR A 254 52.88 33.01 34.03
CA THR A 254 52.05 32.56 35.17
C THR A 254 52.87 31.74 36.16
N LYS A 255 53.70 30.79 35.68
CA LYS A 255 54.60 30.00 36.54
C LYS A 255 55.57 30.89 37.33
N TYR A 256 56.15 31.90 36.67
CA TYR A 256 57.03 32.86 37.31
C TYR A 256 56.33 33.63 38.43
N VAL A 257 55.17 34.23 38.14
CA VAL A 257 54.40 35.00 39.14
C VAL A 257 54.04 34.12 40.33
N VAL A 258 53.54 32.91 40.09
CA VAL A 258 53.17 31.97 41.17
C VAL A 258 54.37 31.60 42.03
N ALA A 259 55.52 31.33 41.40
CA ALA A 259 56.74 30.97 42.12
C ALA A 259 57.28 32.12 42.98
N GLU A 260 57.16 33.37 42.55
CA GLU A 260 57.58 34.53 43.36
C GLU A 260 56.59 34.81 44.50
N LEU A 261 55.29 34.72 44.26
CA LEU A 261 54.28 34.97 45.30
C LEU A 261 54.28 33.90 46.41
N LEU A 262 54.56 32.63 46.08
CA LEU A 262 54.68 31.56 47.08
C LEU A 262 55.92 31.67 47.98
N LYS A 263 56.91 32.47 47.59
CA LYS A 263 58.11 32.70 48.43
C LYS A 263 57.85 33.71 49.55
N LEU A 264 56.77 34.48 49.47
CA LEU A 264 56.43 35.50 50.44
C LEU A 264 56.06 34.87 51.78
N ALA A 265 56.93 35.09 52.77
CA ALA A 265 56.71 34.82 54.17
C ALA A 265 56.12 36.06 54.87
N PRO A 266 55.49 35.89 56.05
CA PRO A 266 54.92 37.02 56.78
C PRO A 266 55.93 38.06 57.26
N GLU A 267 57.20 37.68 57.42
CA GLU A 267 58.28 38.57 57.85
C GLU A 267 58.88 39.40 56.71
N ASP A 268 58.55 39.09 55.45
CA ASP A 268 59.07 39.81 54.28
C ASP A 268 58.59 41.26 54.23
N ALA A 269 59.48 42.16 53.79
CA ALA A 269 59.19 43.59 53.66
C ALA A 269 57.96 43.86 52.77
N TYR A 270 57.80 43.10 51.69
CA TYR A 270 56.66 43.20 50.78
C TYR A 270 55.35 42.72 51.42
N SER A 271 55.39 41.61 52.17
CA SER A 271 54.22 41.11 52.92
C SER A 271 53.76 42.12 53.97
N GLN A 272 54.70 42.73 54.71
CA GLN A 272 54.42 43.78 55.69
C GLN A 272 53.87 45.05 55.04
N ALA A 273 54.45 45.49 53.92
CA ALA A 273 53.98 46.66 53.18
C ALA A 273 52.55 46.48 52.65
N MET A 274 52.25 45.29 52.10
CA MET A 274 50.91 44.93 51.63
C MET A 274 49.94 44.60 52.77
N LYS A 275 50.41 44.52 54.02
CA LYS A 275 49.64 44.10 55.21
C LYS A 275 48.97 42.73 55.01
N ILE A 276 49.75 41.76 54.53
CA ILE A 276 49.31 40.36 54.33
C ILE A 276 50.35 39.40 54.94
N GLY A 277 49.96 38.16 55.17
CA GLY A 277 50.87 37.07 55.55
C GLY A 277 51.53 36.34 54.38
N GLY A 278 51.27 36.79 53.14
CA GLY A 278 51.75 36.17 51.91
C GLY A 278 50.62 35.51 51.10
N PHE A 279 50.98 34.56 50.25
CA PHE A 279 50.07 33.76 49.43
C PHE A 279 50.35 32.27 49.64
N ASP A 280 49.30 31.45 49.59
CA ASP A 280 49.41 29.99 49.72
C ASP A 280 48.73 29.27 48.56
N ILE A 281 48.88 27.94 48.53
CA ILE A 281 48.13 27.06 47.65
C ILE A 281 46.62 27.37 47.74
N PRO A 282 45.90 27.26 46.61
CA PRO A 282 44.47 27.53 46.56
C PRO A 282 43.65 26.76 47.60
N GLU A 283 42.83 27.49 48.36
CA GLU A 283 41.82 26.91 49.24
C GLU A 283 40.65 26.33 48.44
N ASN A 284 39.74 25.61 49.11
CA ASN A 284 38.56 25.03 48.48
C ASN A 284 37.40 26.04 48.38
N TYR A 285 37.13 26.52 47.18
CA TYR A 285 36.07 27.51 46.89
C TYR A 285 34.67 26.90 46.64
N SER A 286 34.50 25.58 46.72
CA SER A 286 33.21 24.91 46.45
C SER A 286 32.07 25.33 47.38
N SER A 287 32.38 25.77 48.59
CA SER A 287 31.38 26.31 49.53
C SER A 287 30.75 27.60 49.02
N ILE A 288 31.51 28.43 48.28
CA ILE A 288 31.01 29.64 47.62
C ILE A 288 30.12 29.26 46.45
N THR A 289 30.54 28.33 45.59
CA THR A 289 29.69 27.86 44.48
C THR A 289 28.37 27.30 44.98
N SER A 290 28.40 26.54 46.08
CA SER A 290 27.21 25.99 46.72
C SER A 290 26.30 27.09 47.26
N LEU A 291 26.86 28.12 47.91
CA LEU A 291 26.12 29.30 48.38
C LEU A 291 25.45 30.03 47.21
N LEU A 292 26.20 30.37 46.15
CA LEU A 292 25.68 31.13 45.03
C LEU A 292 24.55 30.39 44.31
N ARG A 293 24.71 29.07 44.11
CA ARG A 293 23.66 28.22 43.51
C ARG A 293 22.42 28.12 44.38
N THR A 294 22.59 27.95 45.69
CA THR A 294 21.47 27.81 46.62
C THR A 294 20.64 29.09 46.68
N GLN A 295 21.31 30.24 46.65
CA GLN A 295 20.68 31.57 46.70
C GLN A 295 20.24 32.09 45.32
N ARG A 296 20.48 31.33 44.24
CA ARG A 296 20.29 31.78 42.84
C ARG A 296 20.88 33.17 42.57
N LEU A 297 22.10 33.39 43.07
CA LEU A 297 22.85 34.63 42.84
C LEU A 297 23.71 34.50 41.58
N PRO A 298 24.05 35.62 40.89
CA PRO A 298 24.90 35.60 39.71
C PRO A 298 26.19 34.79 39.91
N PRO A 299 26.58 33.92 38.96
CA PRO A 299 26.01 33.74 37.60
C PRO A 299 24.86 32.72 37.51
N PHE A 300 24.31 32.25 38.63
CA PHE A 300 23.26 31.22 38.70
C PHE A 300 21.85 31.80 38.88
N ASP A 301 21.69 33.10 38.64
CA ASP A 301 20.43 33.85 38.69
C ASP A 301 19.60 33.70 37.41
N GLN A 302 20.22 33.30 36.30
CA GLN A 302 19.55 33.11 35.02
C GLN A 302 19.03 31.68 34.86
N ASP A 303 17.73 31.55 34.59
CA ASP A 303 17.18 30.32 34.02
C ASP A 303 17.71 30.21 32.58
N PHE A 304 18.59 29.24 32.31
CA PHE A 304 19.04 28.96 30.94
C PHE A 304 17.83 28.55 30.08
N THR A 305 17.20 29.51 29.40
CA THR A 305 16.16 29.22 28.43
C THR A 305 16.82 28.67 27.18
N ILE A 306 16.84 27.35 27.03
CA ILE A 306 17.34 26.67 25.83
C ILE A 306 16.59 27.22 24.61
N SER A 307 17.28 27.96 23.72
CA SER A 307 16.67 28.42 22.49
C SER A 307 16.74 27.33 21.40
N LEU A 308 15.82 27.37 20.44
CA LEU A 308 15.88 26.47 19.28
C LEU A 308 17.18 26.66 18.46
N GLY A 309 17.78 27.85 18.53
CA GLY A 309 19.08 28.14 17.92
C GLY A 309 20.22 27.37 18.59
N ASP A 310 20.21 27.25 19.91
CA ASP A 310 21.23 26.53 20.68
C ASP A 310 21.15 25.02 20.41
N VAL A 311 19.93 24.48 20.37
CA VAL A 311 19.69 23.07 20.02
C VAL A 311 20.19 22.77 18.61
N TRP A 312 19.95 23.66 17.65
CA TRP A 312 20.47 23.51 16.30
C TRP A 312 22.00 23.60 16.26
N ALA A 313 22.60 24.59 16.92
CA ALA A 313 24.05 24.78 16.95
C ALA A 313 24.78 23.55 17.51
N GLN A 314 24.24 22.97 18.57
CA GLN A 314 24.84 21.82 19.25
C GLN A 314 24.53 20.47 18.57
N TYR A 315 23.31 20.27 18.05
CA TYR A 315 22.85 18.96 17.57
C TYR A 315 22.54 18.88 16.07
N LYS A 316 22.96 19.87 15.24
CA LYS A 316 22.67 19.90 13.80
C LYS A 316 22.87 18.57 13.07
N LEU A 317 23.98 17.87 13.33
CA LEU A 317 24.31 16.62 12.64
C LEU A 317 23.33 15.51 13.04
N SER A 318 23.05 15.38 14.34
CA SER A 318 22.10 14.40 14.88
C SER A 318 20.68 14.66 14.40
N ILE A 319 20.26 15.93 14.33
CA ILE A 319 18.95 16.33 13.82
C ILE A 319 18.83 15.97 12.33
N ILE A 320 19.84 16.30 11.51
CA ILE A 320 19.85 15.95 10.08
C ILE A 320 19.82 14.43 9.88
N LEU A 321 20.59 13.66 10.65
CA LEU A 321 20.58 12.20 10.60
C LEU A 321 19.23 11.61 11.01
N ALA A 322 18.60 12.15 12.05
CA ALA A 322 17.27 11.71 12.49
C ALA A 322 16.20 12.02 11.44
N ILE A 323 16.23 13.20 10.83
CA ILE A 323 15.29 13.59 9.77
C ILE A 323 15.50 12.72 8.52
N THR A 324 16.74 12.47 8.12
CA THR A 324 17.01 11.62 6.95
C THR A 324 16.63 10.16 7.19
N LEU A 325 16.85 9.64 8.40
CA LEU A 325 16.36 8.32 8.80
C LEU A 325 14.83 8.27 8.82
N LEU A 326 14.17 9.29 9.36
CA LEU A 326 12.71 9.37 9.38
C LEU A 326 12.14 9.41 7.95
N LEU A 327 12.71 10.23 7.07
CA LEU A 327 12.31 10.33 5.67
C LEU A 327 12.55 9.02 4.91
N SER A 328 13.66 8.32 5.16
CA SER A 328 13.94 7.03 4.52
C SER A 328 12.97 5.94 5.02
N LEU A 329 12.63 5.93 6.32
CA LEU A 329 11.61 5.06 6.89
C LEU A 329 10.22 5.35 6.32
N ILE A 330 9.83 6.62 6.20
CA ILE A 330 8.57 7.03 5.58
C ILE A 330 8.54 6.60 4.11
N MET A 331 9.62 6.82 3.36
CA MET A 331 9.71 6.41 1.96
C MET A 331 9.64 4.88 1.81
N GLY A 332 10.33 4.14 2.68
CA GLY A 332 10.25 2.68 2.75
C GLY A 332 8.84 2.19 3.09
N TYR A 333 8.17 2.83 4.05
CA TYR A 333 6.78 2.52 4.40
C TYR A 333 5.81 2.78 3.26
N LEU A 334 5.95 3.91 2.55
CA LEU A 334 5.14 4.22 1.37
C LEU A 334 5.39 3.23 0.22
N PHE A 335 6.63 2.77 0.05
CA PHE A 335 6.97 1.73 -0.91
C PHE A 335 6.31 0.39 -0.56
N LEU A 336 6.37 -0.02 0.72
CA LEU A 336 5.70 -1.22 1.22
C LEU A 336 4.18 -1.14 1.06
N LEU A 337 3.56 0.01 1.34
CA LEU A 337 2.12 0.22 1.13
C LEU A 337 1.72 0.05 -0.34
N ARG A 338 2.49 0.62 -1.27
CA ARG A 338 2.27 0.44 -2.72
C ARG A 338 2.45 -1.03 -3.13
N GLY A 339 3.46 -1.70 -2.59
CA GLY A 339 3.69 -3.13 -2.83
C GLY A 339 2.52 -3.99 -2.33
N HIS A 340 2.02 -3.69 -1.13
CA HIS A 340 0.88 -4.38 -0.54
C HIS A 340 -0.40 -4.16 -1.35
N GLN A 341 -0.70 -2.91 -1.74
CA GLN A 341 -1.86 -2.60 -2.59
C GLN A 341 -1.80 -3.35 -3.91
N LYS A 342 -0.66 -3.32 -4.59
CA LYS A 342 -0.50 -4.03 -5.85
C LYS A 342 -0.69 -5.54 -5.68
N LEU A 343 -0.18 -6.10 -4.58
CA LEU A 343 -0.36 -7.53 -4.27
C LEU A 343 -1.83 -7.87 -4.06
N THR A 344 -2.56 -7.07 -3.28
CA THR A 344 -3.99 -7.28 -3.03
C THR A 344 -4.81 -7.13 -4.30
N ASP A 345 -4.47 -6.18 -5.17
CA ASP A 345 -5.17 -5.98 -6.44
C ASP A 345 -4.97 -7.18 -7.36
N THR A 346 -3.72 -7.66 -7.50
CA THR A 346 -3.43 -8.87 -8.30
C THR A 346 -4.11 -10.12 -7.71
N GLN A 347 -4.17 -10.24 -6.39
CA GLN A 347 -4.91 -11.34 -5.74
C GLN A 347 -6.41 -11.26 -6.00
N HIS A 348 -6.99 -10.06 -5.96
CA HIS A 348 -8.40 -9.86 -6.23
C HIS A 348 -8.73 -10.11 -7.71
N GLU A 349 -7.92 -9.61 -8.63
CA GLU A 349 -8.03 -9.86 -10.06
C GLU A 349 -7.96 -11.36 -10.37
N LEU A 350 -6.99 -12.07 -9.78
CA LEU A 350 -6.87 -13.52 -9.93
C LEU A 350 -8.06 -14.28 -9.32
N ALA A 351 -8.60 -13.81 -8.19
CA ALA A 351 -9.77 -14.42 -7.56
C ALA A 351 -11.02 -14.23 -8.43
N VAL A 352 -11.22 -13.04 -9.00
CA VAL A 352 -12.31 -12.74 -9.92
C VAL A 352 -12.18 -13.58 -11.20
N GLU A 353 -10.99 -13.67 -11.79
CA GLU A 353 -10.74 -14.50 -12.97
C GLU A 353 -11.03 -15.98 -12.69
N ARG A 354 -10.60 -16.52 -11.54
CA ARG A 354 -10.92 -17.89 -11.13
C ARG A 354 -12.42 -18.12 -10.94
N SER A 355 -13.10 -17.21 -10.24
CA SER A 355 -14.56 -17.29 -10.05
C SER A 355 -15.26 -17.29 -11.40
N LEU A 356 -14.85 -16.40 -12.31
CA LEU A 356 -15.41 -16.34 -13.65
C LEU A 356 -15.18 -17.64 -14.43
N LEU A 357 -13.99 -18.24 -14.35
CA LEU A 357 -13.72 -19.53 -14.99
C LEU A 357 -14.58 -20.65 -14.41
N GLU A 358 -14.74 -20.71 -13.09
CA GLU A 358 -15.61 -21.68 -12.42
C GLU A 358 -17.10 -21.47 -12.79
N GLU A 359 -17.56 -20.22 -12.84
CA GLU A 359 -18.91 -19.85 -13.26
C GLU A 359 -19.17 -20.21 -14.73
N ILE A 360 -18.21 -19.95 -15.64
CA ILE A 360 -18.32 -20.33 -17.06
C ILE A 360 -18.38 -21.86 -17.19
N ILE A 361 -17.54 -22.60 -16.46
CA ILE A 361 -17.55 -24.08 -16.47
C ILE A 361 -18.88 -24.60 -15.93
N TRP A 362 -19.41 -24.00 -14.86
CA TRP A 362 -20.69 -24.38 -14.29
C TRP A 362 -21.87 -24.04 -15.21
N ALA A 363 -21.88 -22.85 -15.80
CA ALA A 363 -22.94 -22.38 -16.71
C ALA A 363 -22.99 -23.17 -18.03
N THR A 364 -21.84 -23.66 -18.51
CA THR A 364 -21.77 -24.51 -19.71
C THR A 364 -22.20 -25.95 -19.44
N GLN A 365 -22.46 -26.32 -18.18
CA GLN A 365 -22.88 -27.65 -17.75
C GLN A 365 -21.97 -28.78 -18.24
N VAL A 366 -20.66 -28.52 -18.31
CA VAL A 366 -19.66 -29.51 -18.76
C VAL A 366 -18.97 -30.20 -17.59
N GLY A 367 -18.71 -31.51 -17.74
CA GLY A 367 -17.81 -32.25 -16.87
C GLY A 367 -16.36 -32.01 -17.28
N THR A 368 -15.48 -31.57 -16.39
CA THR A 368 -14.04 -31.44 -16.71
C THR A 368 -13.30 -32.70 -16.33
N TRP A 369 -12.25 -33.02 -17.09
CA TRP A 369 -11.35 -34.12 -16.74
C TRP A 369 -9.89 -33.76 -17.04
N THR A 370 -8.98 -34.32 -16.26
CA THR A 370 -7.53 -34.24 -16.48
C THR A 370 -6.93 -35.62 -16.29
N TRP A 371 -6.26 -36.12 -17.31
CA TRP A 371 -5.61 -37.43 -17.30
C TRP A 371 -4.10 -37.26 -17.23
N ASN A 372 -3.48 -37.88 -16.22
CA ASN A 372 -2.03 -38.05 -16.15
C ASN A 372 -1.65 -39.38 -16.86
N VAL A 373 -0.93 -39.27 -17.96
CA VAL A 373 -0.61 -40.38 -18.86
C VAL A 373 0.35 -41.39 -18.21
N GLU A 374 1.28 -40.91 -17.38
CA GLU A 374 2.29 -41.76 -16.70
C GLU A 374 1.66 -42.62 -15.60
N THR A 375 0.74 -42.04 -14.83
CA THR A 375 0.13 -42.70 -13.66
C THR A 375 -1.20 -43.38 -13.96
N GLY A 376 -1.83 -43.05 -15.09
CA GLY A 376 -3.17 -43.53 -15.44
C GLY A 376 -4.32 -42.86 -14.65
N HIS A 377 -4.00 -41.97 -13.70
CA HIS A 377 -5.01 -41.28 -12.89
C HIS A 377 -5.77 -40.23 -13.70
N VAL A 378 -7.08 -40.22 -13.52
CA VAL A 378 -7.98 -39.22 -14.08
C VAL A 378 -8.57 -38.42 -12.93
N GLN A 379 -8.49 -37.10 -13.01
CA GLN A 379 -9.19 -36.17 -12.13
C GLN A 379 -10.40 -35.67 -12.86
N ILE A 380 -11.56 -35.66 -12.21
CA ILE A 380 -12.82 -35.16 -12.76
C ILE A 380 -13.40 -34.07 -11.85
N ASN A 381 -14.41 -33.32 -12.30
CA ASN A 381 -15.26 -32.51 -11.41
C ASN A 381 -16.60 -33.21 -11.13
N ASP A 382 -17.43 -32.64 -10.24
CA ASP A 382 -18.72 -33.22 -9.86
C ASP A 382 -19.65 -33.42 -11.05
N ARG A 383 -19.68 -32.45 -11.98
CA ARG A 383 -20.54 -32.49 -13.17
C ARG A 383 -20.28 -33.70 -14.06
N TRP A 384 -19.03 -34.12 -14.18
CA TRP A 384 -18.66 -35.33 -14.93
C TRP A 384 -19.28 -36.59 -14.32
N ALA A 385 -19.35 -36.68 -12.99
CA ALA A 385 -19.97 -37.80 -12.30
C ALA A 385 -21.50 -37.74 -12.43
N GLU A 386 -22.07 -36.55 -12.19
CA GLU A 386 -23.52 -36.30 -12.21
C GLU A 386 -24.16 -36.62 -13.56
N MET A 387 -23.50 -36.29 -14.68
CA MET A 387 -24.03 -36.60 -16.02
C MET A 387 -24.18 -38.10 -16.28
N LEU A 388 -23.44 -38.95 -15.55
CA LEU A 388 -23.55 -40.40 -15.58
C LEU A 388 -24.35 -40.97 -14.39
N GLY A 389 -24.92 -40.11 -13.55
CA GLY A 389 -25.73 -40.48 -12.39
C GLY A 389 -24.93 -40.98 -11.19
N TYR A 390 -23.62 -40.77 -11.18
CA TYR A 390 -22.74 -41.07 -10.05
C TYR A 390 -22.46 -39.81 -9.24
N THR A 391 -22.04 -39.99 -8.00
CA THR A 391 -21.40 -38.91 -7.22
C THR A 391 -19.89 -38.93 -7.44
N TYR A 392 -19.21 -37.80 -7.21
CA TYR A 392 -17.75 -37.71 -7.31
C TYR A 392 -17.06 -38.80 -6.48
N ASP A 393 -17.47 -38.97 -5.23
CA ASP A 393 -16.89 -39.94 -4.30
C ASP A 393 -17.09 -41.40 -4.73
N GLU A 394 -18.18 -41.71 -5.44
CA GLU A 394 -18.46 -43.07 -5.94
C GLU A 394 -17.54 -43.51 -7.07
N LEU A 395 -16.98 -42.56 -7.82
CA LEU A 395 -16.09 -42.82 -8.96
C LEU A 395 -14.62 -42.71 -8.59
N MET A 396 -14.29 -42.10 -7.44
CA MET A 396 -12.91 -41.88 -7.04
C MET A 396 -12.32 -43.09 -6.29
N PRO A 397 -11.07 -43.51 -6.59
CA PRO A 397 -10.20 -42.99 -7.65
C PRO A 397 -10.55 -43.54 -9.03
N ILE A 398 -10.74 -42.66 -10.01
CA ILE A 398 -10.96 -43.06 -11.41
C ILE A 398 -9.64 -43.14 -12.17
N THR A 399 -9.46 -44.24 -12.90
CA THR A 399 -8.34 -44.47 -13.81
C THR A 399 -8.83 -44.45 -15.26
N VAL A 400 -7.90 -44.31 -16.20
CA VAL A 400 -8.24 -44.38 -17.63
C VAL A 400 -8.90 -45.72 -18.01
N ASP A 401 -8.54 -46.82 -17.37
CA ASP A 401 -9.14 -48.13 -17.62
C ASP A 401 -10.56 -48.23 -17.07
N ALA A 402 -10.81 -47.67 -15.88
CA ALA A 402 -12.15 -47.58 -15.31
C ALA A 402 -13.06 -46.69 -16.18
N TRP A 403 -12.53 -45.60 -16.72
CA TRP A 403 -13.23 -44.78 -17.72
C TRP A 403 -13.57 -45.57 -18.98
N LYS A 404 -12.62 -46.32 -19.56
CA LYS A 404 -12.86 -47.17 -20.74
C LYS A 404 -13.94 -48.21 -20.49
N ALA A 405 -14.03 -48.77 -19.28
CA ALA A 405 -15.05 -49.75 -18.92
C ALA A 405 -16.48 -49.18 -18.90
N LEU A 406 -16.63 -47.85 -18.82
CA LEU A 406 -17.93 -47.18 -18.93
C LEU A 406 -18.36 -46.95 -20.39
N ILE A 407 -17.48 -47.16 -21.37
CA ILE A 407 -17.78 -46.93 -22.80
C ILE A 407 -18.49 -48.14 -23.38
N HIS A 408 -19.49 -47.90 -24.23
CA HIS A 408 -20.17 -48.96 -24.99
C HIS A 408 -19.18 -49.73 -25.89
N SER A 409 -19.31 -51.06 -25.96
CA SER A 409 -18.39 -51.95 -26.68
C SER A 409 -18.10 -51.51 -28.12
N ASP A 410 -19.14 -51.12 -28.85
CA ASP A 410 -19.04 -50.70 -30.26
C ASP A 410 -18.22 -49.42 -30.46
N ASP A 411 -18.17 -48.55 -29.44
CA ASP A 411 -17.55 -47.23 -29.53
C ASP A 411 -16.06 -47.26 -29.13
N ILE A 412 -15.63 -48.31 -28.40
CA ILE A 412 -14.26 -48.45 -27.87
C ILE A 412 -13.21 -48.37 -28.99
N ALA A 413 -13.40 -49.11 -30.09
CA ALA A 413 -12.41 -49.16 -31.17
C ALA A 413 -12.20 -47.79 -31.83
N ALA A 414 -13.27 -47.01 -32.01
CA ALA A 414 -13.20 -45.66 -32.57
C ALA A 414 -12.50 -44.69 -31.60
N VAL A 415 -12.87 -44.75 -30.32
CA VAL A 415 -12.28 -43.97 -29.24
C VAL A 415 -10.78 -44.20 -29.13
N GLU A 416 -10.33 -45.45 -29.11
CA GLU A 416 -8.91 -45.79 -28.98
C GLU A 416 -8.10 -45.37 -30.20
N ASN A 417 -8.62 -45.58 -31.40
CA ASN A 417 -7.95 -45.15 -32.62
C ASN A 417 -7.72 -43.62 -32.62
N GLU A 418 -8.74 -42.86 -32.27
CA GLU A 418 -8.64 -41.39 -32.26
C GLU A 418 -7.75 -40.88 -31.13
N LEU A 419 -7.84 -41.48 -29.95
CA LEU A 419 -6.97 -41.15 -28.83
C LEU A 419 -5.49 -41.42 -29.19
N ASN A 420 -5.21 -42.57 -29.82
CA ASN A 420 -3.85 -42.93 -30.25
C ASN A 420 -3.29 -41.96 -31.31
N LYS A 421 -4.11 -41.52 -32.27
CA LYS A 421 -3.71 -40.48 -33.24
C LYS A 421 -3.37 -39.16 -32.55
N HIS A 422 -4.17 -38.74 -31.57
CA HIS A 422 -3.93 -37.49 -30.84
C HIS A 422 -2.64 -37.58 -30.00
N LEU A 423 -2.43 -38.69 -29.27
CA LEU A 423 -1.22 -38.93 -28.50
C LEU A 423 0.04 -38.95 -29.38
N ALA A 424 -0.05 -39.55 -30.58
CA ALA A 424 1.00 -39.54 -31.59
C ALA A 424 1.22 -38.18 -32.28
N GLY A 425 0.45 -37.14 -31.92
CA GLY A 425 0.57 -35.80 -32.49
C GLY A 425 0.05 -35.66 -33.92
N LYS A 426 -0.73 -36.64 -34.41
CA LYS A 426 -1.30 -36.59 -35.77
C LYS A 426 -2.51 -35.65 -35.86
N ASN A 427 -3.17 -35.38 -34.74
CA ASN A 427 -4.31 -34.46 -34.62
C ASN A 427 -4.08 -33.44 -33.49
N ASN A 428 -4.45 -32.17 -33.71
CA ASN A 428 -4.26 -31.09 -32.73
C ASN A 428 -5.22 -31.13 -31.54
N HIS A 429 -6.39 -31.77 -31.69
CA HIS A 429 -7.41 -31.88 -30.64
C HIS A 429 -8.03 -33.28 -30.69
N TYR A 430 -8.30 -33.86 -29.53
CA TYR A 430 -9.08 -35.08 -29.39
C TYR A 430 -10.56 -34.69 -29.26
N GLN A 431 -11.42 -35.27 -30.09
CA GLN A 431 -12.87 -35.09 -30.02
C GLN A 431 -13.55 -36.37 -30.45
N GLN A 432 -14.47 -36.90 -29.64
CA GLN A 432 -15.27 -38.09 -29.96
C GLN A 432 -16.66 -38.02 -29.33
N GLU A 433 -17.66 -38.53 -30.05
CA GLU A 433 -19.00 -38.81 -29.52
C GLU A 433 -19.11 -40.29 -29.21
N LEU A 434 -19.46 -40.63 -27.98
CA LEU A 434 -19.47 -42.02 -27.51
C LEU A 434 -20.58 -42.23 -26.50
N ARG A 435 -21.03 -43.48 -26.35
CA ARG A 435 -22.01 -43.86 -25.34
C ARG A 435 -21.30 -44.29 -24.07
N MET A 436 -21.68 -43.65 -22.96
CA MET A 436 -21.21 -44.00 -21.62
C MET A 436 -22.33 -44.62 -20.80
N ARG A 437 -21.97 -45.56 -19.92
CA ARG A 437 -22.90 -46.29 -19.07
C ARG A 437 -23.30 -45.46 -17.87
N HIS A 438 -24.57 -45.10 -17.80
CA HIS A 438 -25.17 -44.47 -16.63
C HIS A 438 -25.27 -45.46 -15.46
N LYS A 439 -25.30 -44.96 -14.22
CA LYS A 439 -25.45 -45.78 -13.00
C LYS A 439 -26.69 -46.69 -13.01
N ARG A 440 -27.76 -46.25 -13.68
CA ARG A 440 -29.01 -47.02 -13.82
C ARG A 440 -28.95 -48.09 -14.93
N GLY A 441 -27.84 -48.18 -15.67
CA GLY A 441 -27.61 -49.16 -16.74
C GLY A 441 -28.02 -48.71 -18.14
N GLU A 442 -28.61 -47.53 -18.29
CA GLU A 442 -28.88 -46.89 -19.59
C GLU A 442 -27.63 -46.27 -20.21
N TRP A 443 -27.70 -45.95 -21.50
CA TRP A 443 -26.61 -45.33 -22.25
C TRP A 443 -26.84 -43.83 -22.41
N VAL A 444 -25.83 -43.03 -22.05
CA VAL A 444 -25.84 -41.57 -22.22
C VAL A 444 -24.87 -41.23 -23.34
N TRP A 445 -25.31 -40.44 -24.31
CA TRP A 445 -24.44 -39.92 -25.35
C TRP A 445 -23.58 -38.78 -24.80
N VAL A 446 -22.26 -38.94 -24.90
CA VAL A 446 -21.28 -38.00 -24.38
C VAL A 446 -20.37 -37.54 -25.51
N LEU A 447 -20.21 -36.23 -25.63
CA LEU A 447 -19.14 -35.61 -26.42
C LEU A 447 -17.95 -35.39 -25.49
N THR A 448 -16.84 -36.10 -25.73
CA THR A 448 -15.56 -35.85 -25.05
C THR A 448 -14.66 -35.03 -25.97
N GLN A 449 -14.04 -33.98 -25.43
CA GLN A 449 -13.04 -33.17 -26.11
C GLN A 449 -11.85 -32.96 -25.20
N GLY A 450 -10.62 -33.04 -25.73
CA GLY A 450 -9.42 -32.86 -24.94
C GLY A 450 -8.20 -32.41 -25.74
N LYS A 451 -7.22 -31.87 -25.03
CA LYS A 451 -5.92 -31.51 -25.58
C LYS A 451 -4.79 -31.90 -24.64
N ILE A 452 -3.60 -32.10 -25.20
CA ILE A 452 -2.37 -32.29 -24.44
C ILE A 452 -1.95 -30.92 -23.89
N VAL A 453 -1.94 -30.80 -22.55
CA VAL A 453 -1.56 -29.56 -21.84
C VAL A 453 -0.12 -29.58 -21.35
N GLU A 454 0.51 -30.76 -21.31
CA GLU A 454 1.87 -30.93 -20.84
C GLU A 454 2.55 -32.07 -21.58
N ARG A 455 3.79 -31.84 -22.04
CA ARG A 455 4.68 -32.84 -22.63
C ARG A 455 5.97 -32.92 -21.82
N ASP A 456 6.60 -34.09 -21.79
CA ASP A 456 7.92 -34.26 -21.20
C ASP A 456 9.03 -33.66 -22.08
N LYS A 457 10.29 -33.73 -21.60
CA LYS A 457 11.47 -33.25 -22.34
C LYS A 457 11.75 -34.02 -23.64
N ALA A 458 11.19 -35.21 -23.80
CA ALA A 458 11.28 -36.05 -25.01
C ALA A 458 10.05 -35.86 -25.93
N ALA A 459 9.21 -34.85 -25.66
CA ALA A 459 7.97 -34.53 -26.36
C ALA A 459 6.83 -35.57 -26.23
N ASN A 460 6.92 -36.52 -25.31
CA ASN A 460 5.82 -37.45 -25.02
C ASN A 460 4.70 -36.75 -24.24
N PRO A 461 3.42 -37.07 -24.49
CA PRO A 461 2.30 -36.53 -23.72
C PRO A 461 2.38 -36.95 -22.25
N ARG A 462 2.33 -35.99 -21.33
CA ARG A 462 2.33 -36.23 -19.88
C ARG A 462 0.96 -36.01 -19.26
N ARG A 463 0.26 -34.96 -19.71
CA ARG A 463 -1.05 -34.59 -19.18
C ARG A 463 -1.98 -34.11 -20.27
N LEU A 464 -3.19 -34.66 -20.26
CA LEU A 464 -4.30 -34.25 -21.11
C LEU A 464 -5.38 -33.64 -20.23
N SER A 465 -6.05 -32.60 -20.71
CA SER A 465 -7.22 -32.04 -20.04
C SER A 465 -8.30 -31.78 -21.08
N GLY A 466 -9.54 -31.93 -20.64
CA GLY A 466 -10.69 -31.90 -21.52
C GLY A 466 -12.01 -31.69 -20.80
N ILE A 467 -13.07 -31.72 -21.61
CA ILE A 467 -14.45 -31.60 -21.19
C ILE A 467 -15.28 -32.77 -21.73
N ASN A 468 -16.32 -33.12 -20.99
CA ASN A 468 -17.39 -34.01 -21.40
C ASN A 468 -18.71 -33.25 -21.35
N MET A 469 -19.53 -33.41 -22.38
CA MET A 469 -20.84 -32.80 -22.49
C MET A 469 -21.87 -33.88 -22.79
N ASP A 470 -22.99 -33.87 -22.05
CA ASP A 470 -24.15 -34.69 -22.38
C ASP A 470 -24.80 -34.14 -23.66
N ILE A 471 -24.90 -34.98 -24.69
CA ILE A 471 -25.48 -34.64 -25.99
C ILE A 471 -26.73 -35.48 -26.30
N ASN A 472 -27.33 -36.11 -25.29
CA ASN A 472 -28.48 -36.99 -25.46
C ASN A 472 -29.71 -36.25 -26.02
N SER A 473 -29.97 -35.02 -25.54
CA SER A 473 -31.02 -34.14 -26.08
C SER A 473 -30.79 -33.80 -27.55
N ARG A 474 -29.53 -33.51 -27.94
CA ARG A 474 -29.18 -33.22 -29.33
C ARG A 474 -29.42 -34.43 -30.22
N LYS A 475 -28.97 -35.62 -29.81
CA LYS A 475 -29.19 -36.87 -30.56
C LYS A 475 -30.66 -37.22 -30.69
N SER A 476 -31.46 -36.96 -29.66
CA SER A 476 -32.91 -37.20 -29.68
C SER A 476 -33.61 -36.25 -30.67
N LEU A 477 -33.24 -34.97 -30.69
CA LEU A 477 -33.78 -33.99 -31.63
C LEU A 477 -33.37 -34.28 -33.09
N GLU A 478 -32.13 -34.72 -33.32
CA GLU A 478 -31.68 -35.17 -34.64
C GLU A 478 -32.53 -36.34 -35.13
N ALA A 479 -32.74 -37.36 -34.30
CA ALA A 479 -33.58 -38.50 -34.64
C ALA A 479 -35.06 -38.12 -34.89
N GLU A 480 -35.62 -37.18 -34.10
CA GLU A 480 -36.98 -36.68 -34.29
C GLU A 480 -37.12 -35.90 -35.62
N LYS A 481 -36.15 -35.04 -35.92
CA LYS A 481 -36.13 -34.28 -37.18
C LYS A 481 -36.04 -35.20 -38.39
N ASP A 482 -35.22 -36.23 -38.32
CA ASP A 482 -35.08 -37.20 -39.42
C ASP A 482 -36.39 -37.97 -39.63
N ALA A 483 -37.04 -38.41 -38.55
CA ALA A 483 -38.35 -39.05 -38.61
C ALA A 483 -39.44 -38.11 -39.19
N TYR A 484 -39.45 -36.85 -38.78
CA TYR A 484 -40.40 -35.85 -39.29
C TYR A 484 -40.16 -35.52 -40.78
N SER A 485 -38.90 -35.45 -41.19
CA SER A 485 -38.52 -35.23 -42.60
C SER A 485 -39.01 -36.38 -43.49
N GLN A 486 -38.88 -37.62 -43.01
CA GLN A 486 -39.39 -38.80 -43.70
C GLN A 486 -40.94 -38.79 -43.81
N GLN A 487 -41.66 -38.31 -42.78
CA GLN A 487 -43.11 -38.17 -42.83
C GLN A 487 -43.58 -37.10 -43.83
N LEU A 488 -42.86 -35.98 -43.92
CA LEU A 488 -43.16 -34.92 -44.90
C LEU A 488 -43.02 -35.41 -46.35
N GLU A 489 -42.04 -36.27 -46.62
CA GLU A 489 -41.82 -36.83 -47.96
C GLU A 489 -43.01 -37.71 -48.42
N VAL A 490 -43.57 -38.52 -47.52
CA VAL A 490 -44.76 -39.34 -47.83
C VAL A 490 -45.98 -38.47 -48.10
N LEU A 491 -46.23 -37.45 -47.26
CA LEU A 491 -47.36 -36.53 -47.42
C LEU A 491 -47.26 -35.67 -48.69
N ALA A 492 -46.05 -35.33 -49.10
CA ALA A 492 -45.82 -34.54 -50.31
C ALA A 492 -46.05 -35.35 -51.60
N THR A 493 -45.90 -36.68 -51.56
CA THR A 493 -45.85 -37.51 -52.77
C THR A 493 -47.06 -38.41 -53.03
N LYS A 494 -47.81 -38.78 -51.99
CA LYS A 494 -48.95 -39.71 -52.08
C LYS A 494 -50.30 -39.03 -51.85
N ASP A 495 -51.37 -39.61 -52.40
CA ASP A 495 -52.75 -39.25 -52.13
C ASP A 495 -53.20 -39.84 -50.78
N SER A 496 -53.75 -39.01 -49.90
CA SER A 496 -54.10 -39.39 -48.53
C SER A 496 -55.17 -40.47 -48.41
N LEU A 497 -56.03 -40.65 -49.43
CA LEU A 497 -57.11 -41.64 -49.41
C LEU A 497 -56.67 -42.98 -50.00
N THR A 498 -56.01 -42.94 -51.15
CA THR A 498 -55.71 -44.12 -51.99
C THR A 498 -54.27 -44.62 -51.87
N ASN A 499 -53.37 -43.82 -51.28
CA ASN A 499 -51.93 -44.07 -51.19
C ASN A 499 -51.20 -44.23 -52.54
N LEU A 500 -51.88 -43.89 -53.65
CA LEU A 500 -51.27 -43.73 -54.98
C LEU A 500 -50.48 -42.42 -55.04
N TYR A 501 -49.72 -42.19 -56.11
CA TYR A 501 -49.12 -40.86 -56.30
C TYR A 501 -50.22 -39.80 -56.40
N ASN A 502 -49.98 -38.63 -55.81
CA ASN A 502 -50.87 -37.49 -55.97
C ASN A 502 -50.61 -36.80 -57.33
N ARG A 503 -51.51 -35.91 -57.74
CA ARG A 503 -51.38 -35.15 -58.99
C ARG A 503 -50.04 -34.43 -59.14
N ARG A 504 -49.51 -33.84 -58.07
CA ARG A 504 -48.25 -33.09 -58.11
C ARG A 504 -47.08 -34.02 -58.47
N SER A 505 -46.94 -35.13 -57.75
CA SER A 505 -45.89 -36.12 -58.04
C SER A 505 -46.06 -36.81 -59.38
N PHE A 506 -47.31 -37.04 -59.80
CA PHE A 506 -47.58 -37.56 -61.14
C PHE A 506 -47.03 -36.65 -62.23
N LEU A 507 -47.26 -35.33 -62.13
CA LEU A 507 -46.74 -34.37 -63.11
C LEU A 507 -45.21 -34.30 -63.08
N GLU A 508 -44.60 -34.33 -61.89
CA GLU A 508 -43.14 -34.26 -61.73
C GLU A 508 -42.42 -35.48 -62.30
N PHE A 509 -42.82 -36.69 -61.89
CA PHE A 509 -42.26 -37.93 -62.42
C PHE A 509 -42.67 -38.17 -63.87
N GLY A 510 -43.91 -37.83 -64.22
CA GLY A 510 -44.44 -37.96 -65.57
C GLY A 510 -43.72 -37.06 -66.57
N GLN A 511 -43.34 -35.83 -66.19
CA GLN A 511 -42.59 -34.94 -67.07
C GLN A 511 -41.22 -35.54 -67.38
N THR A 512 -40.57 -36.12 -66.36
CA THR A 512 -39.28 -36.81 -66.54
C THR A 512 -39.42 -37.99 -67.49
N MET A 513 -40.46 -38.81 -67.35
CA MET A 513 -40.74 -39.92 -68.26
C MET A 513 -41.08 -39.45 -69.69
N PHE A 514 -41.79 -38.34 -69.83
CA PHE A 514 -42.12 -37.72 -71.11
C PHE A 514 -40.88 -37.27 -71.88
N GLU A 515 -39.99 -36.51 -71.24
CA GLU A 515 -38.73 -36.07 -71.86
C GLU A 515 -37.85 -37.26 -72.25
N GLN A 516 -37.76 -38.29 -71.39
CA GLN A 516 -37.00 -39.50 -71.68
C GLN A 516 -37.56 -40.27 -72.88
N ALA A 517 -38.88 -40.41 -72.98
CA ALA A 517 -39.54 -41.05 -74.12
C ALA A 517 -39.29 -40.28 -75.42
N LYS A 518 -39.44 -38.95 -75.39
CA LYS A 518 -39.18 -38.05 -76.52
C LYS A 518 -37.73 -38.14 -77.02
N LEU A 519 -36.76 -38.17 -76.10
CA LEU A 519 -35.33 -38.30 -76.44
C LEU A 519 -34.96 -39.68 -76.98
N SER A 520 -35.54 -40.75 -76.42
CA SER A 520 -35.21 -42.13 -76.80
C SER A 520 -36.00 -42.64 -78.01
N GLY A 521 -37.04 -41.94 -78.45
CA GLY A 521 -37.97 -42.40 -79.48
C GLY A 521 -38.84 -43.60 -79.02
N ASN A 522 -38.88 -43.88 -77.73
CA ASN A 522 -39.70 -44.95 -77.17
C ASN A 522 -41.13 -44.48 -77.00
N GLY A 523 -42.11 -45.36 -77.27
CA GLY A 523 -43.53 -45.04 -77.07
C GLY A 523 -43.83 -44.72 -75.60
N LEU A 524 -44.71 -43.75 -75.36
CA LEU A 524 -45.24 -43.40 -74.06
C LEU A 524 -46.72 -43.16 -74.22
N SER A 525 -47.54 -43.85 -73.44
CA SER A 525 -48.99 -43.70 -73.49
C SER A 525 -49.55 -43.26 -72.14
N PHE A 526 -50.57 -42.44 -72.17
CA PHE A 526 -51.28 -41.96 -71.00
C PHE A 526 -52.75 -42.38 -71.04
N LEU A 527 -53.23 -42.91 -69.92
CA LEU A 527 -54.62 -43.27 -69.70
C LEU A 527 -55.22 -42.29 -68.69
N MET A 528 -56.26 -41.58 -69.11
CA MET A 528 -57.13 -40.81 -68.21
C MET A 528 -58.33 -41.67 -67.84
N ILE A 529 -58.54 -41.92 -66.56
CA ILE A 529 -59.53 -42.86 -66.04
C ILE A 529 -60.49 -42.13 -65.12
N ASP A 530 -61.78 -42.35 -65.29
CA ASP A 530 -62.83 -41.78 -64.43
C ASP A 530 -63.81 -42.86 -63.98
N ALA A 531 -64.22 -42.79 -62.72
CA ALA A 531 -65.16 -43.73 -62.13
C ALA A 531 -66.60 -43.39 -62.53
N ASP A 532 -67.25 -44.30 -63.25
CA ASP A 532 -68.60 -44.07 -63.77
C ASP A 532 -69.63 -43.92 -62.65
N HIS A 533 -70.45 -42.86 -62.76
CA HIS A 533 -71.53 -42.57 -61.83
C HIS A 533 -71.09 -42.43 -60.37
N PHE A 534 -69.82 -42.09 -60.08
CA PHE A 534 -69.32 -41.98 -58.71
C PHE A 534 -70.12 -41.00 -57.84
N LYS A 535 -70.55 -39.87 -58.41
CA LYS A 535 -71.46 -38.94 -57.72
C LYS A 535 -72.73 -39.61 -57.21
N ARG A 536 -73.33 -40.52 -57.98
CA ARG A 536 -74.52 -41.28 -57.54
C ARG A 536 -74.21 -42.20 -56.37
N VAL A 537 -73.02 -42.80 -56.34
CA VAL A 537 -72.57 -43.61 -55.19
C VAL A 537 -72.49 -42.76 -53.94
N ASN A 538 -71.88 -41.56 -54.02
CA ASN A 538 -71.83 -40.62 -52.91
C ASN A 538 -73.20 -40.12 -52.47
N ASP A 539 -74.06 -39.75 -53.42
CA ASP A 539 -75.40 -39.22 -53.13
C ASP A 539 -76.31 -40.29 -52.52
N GLN A 540 -76.12 -41.57 -52.86
CA GLN A 540 -76.97 -42.68 -52.41
C GLN A 540 -76.46 -43.36 -51.12
N TYR A 541 -75.14 -43.55 -50.99
CA TYR A 541 -74.53 -44.34 -49.89
C TYR A 541 -73.60 -43.50 -48.98
N GLY A 542 -73.46 -42.21 -49.27
CA GLY A 542 -72.62 -41.30 -48.50
C GLY A 542 -71.14 -41.31 -48.91
N HIS A 543 -70.40 -40.30 -48.45
CA HIS A 543 -68.99 -40.11 -48.82
C HIS A 543 -68.06 -41.24 -48.35
N HIS A 544 -68.34 -41.86 -47.21
CA HIS A 544 -67.53 -42.98 -46.70
C HIS A 544 -67.61 -44.21 -47.63
N ALA A 545 -68.79 -44.48 -48.20
CA ALA A 545 -68.96 -45.51 -49.23
C ALA A 545 -68.18 -45.17 -50.50
N GLY A 546 -68.25 -43.91 -50.95
CA GLY A 546 -67.43 -43.43 -52.07
C GLY A 546 -65.93 -43.60 -51.83
N ASP A 547 -65.45 -43.29 -50.63
CA ASP A 547 -64.05 -43.46 -50.26
C ASP A 547 -63.60 -44.92 -50.33
N GLN A 548 -64.45 -45.87 -49.91
CA GLN A 548 -64.17 -47.31 -50.05
C GLN A 548 -64.12 -47.73 -51.52
N VAL A 549 -65.02 -47.21 -52.34
CA VAL A 549 -65.01 -47.45 -53.79
C VAL A 549 -63.73 -46.92 -54.42
N LEU A 550 -63.28 -45.71 -54.09
CA LEU A 550 -62.03 -45.15 -54.61
C LEU A 550 -60.78 -45.93 -54.17
N LYS A 551 -60.74 -46.39 -52.91
CA LYS A 551 -59.66 -47.28 -52.42
C LYS A 551 -59.63 -48.60 -53.18
N GLN A 552 -60.80 -49.18 -53.44
CA GLN A 552 -60.89 -50.42 -54.19
C GLN A 552 -60.52 -50.23 -55.67
N ILE A 553 -60.90 -49.11 -56.29
CA ILE A 553 -60.46 -48.73 -57.64
C ILE A 553 -58.94 -48.58 -57.68
N ALA A 554 -58.34 -47.90 -56.71
CA ALA A 554 -56.89 -47.74 -56.63
C ALA A 554 -56.16 -49.08 -56.54
N ALA A 555 -56.57 -49.95 -55.61
CA ALA A 555 -56.01 -51.30 -55.46
C ALA A 555 -56.26 -52.17 -56.71
N PHE A 556 -57.39 -52.00 -57.37
CA PHE A 556 -57.70 -52.67 -58.64
C PHE A 556 -56.76 -52.22 -59.75
N LEU A 557 -56.58 -50.91 -59.95
CA LEU A 557 -55.70 -50.36 -60.97
C LEU A 557 -54.24 -50.79 -60.73
N GLU A 558 -53.74 -50.69 -59.49
CA GLU A 558 -52.38 -51.06 -59.12
C GLU A 558 -52.06 -52.54 -59.43
N ARG A 559 -53.02 -53.45 -59.23
CA ARG A 559 -52.87 -54.89 -59.55
C ARG A 559 -52.98 -55.21 -61.04
N ASN A 560 -53.51 -54.30 -61.85
CA ASN A 560 -53.76 -54.52 -63.28
C ASN A 560 -52.73 -53.86 -64.21
N ILE A 561 -51.75 -53.15 -63.65
CA ILE A 561 -50.64 -52.50 -64.35
C ILE A 561 -49.28 -53.10 -63.94
N ARG A 562 -48.21 -52.68 -64.63
CA ARG A 562 -46.84 -53.11 -64.35
C ARG A 562 -46.21 -52.18 -63.31
N HIS A 563 -45.20 -52.67 -62.59
CA HIS A 563 -44.40 -51.84 -61.67
C HIS A 563 -43.71 -50.66 -62.36
N ALA A 564 -43.46 -50.75 -63.67
CA ALA A 564 -42.86 -49.66 -64.46
C ALA A 564 -43.86 -48.54 -64.80
N ASP A 565 -45.17 -48.78 -64.63
CA ASP A 565 -46.22 -47.80 -64.94
C ASP A 565 -46.41 -46.84 -63.76
N LEU A 566 -46.60 -45.56 -64.04
CA LEU A 566 -46.84 -44.54 -63.03
C LEU A 566 -48.35 -44.35 -62.84
N LEU A 567 -48.87 -44.80 -61.71
CA LEU A 567 -50.29 -44.67 -61.33
C LEU A 567 -50.50 -43.59 -60.27
N ALA A 568 -51.45 -42.70 -60.53
CA ALA A 568 -51.82 -41.62 -59.63
C ALA A 568 -53.33 -41.41 -59.54
N ARG A 569 -53.78 -40.81 -58.44
CA ARG A 569 -55.08 -40.17 -58.36
C ARG A 569 -54.91 -38.68 -58.63
N LEU A 570 -55.53 -38.20 -59.70
CA LEU A 570 -55.36 -36.83 -60.17
C LEU A 570 -56.30 -35.85 -59.45
N GLY A 571 -57.44 -36.33 -58.95
CA GLY A 571 -58.37 -35.58 -58.12
C GLY A 571 -59.76 -36.18 -58.17
N GLY A 572 -60.55 -36.02 -57.10
CA GLY A 572 -61.94 -36.51 -57.07
C GLY A 572 -62.04 -38.01 -57.40
N GLU A 573 -62.70 -38.33 -58.52
CA GLU A 573 -62.90 -39.68 -59.05
C GLU A 573 -61.97 -40.04 -60.24
N GLU A 574 -60.97 -39.18 -60.51
CA GLU A 574 -60.07 -39.28 -61.66
C GLU A 574 -58.72 -39.92 -61.29
N PHE A 575 -58.28 -40.87 -62.11
CA PHE A 575 -57.00 -41.56 -62.01
C PHE A 575 -56.22 -41.42 -63.32
N GLY A 576 -54.90 -41.37 -63.21
CA GLY A 576 -54.00 -41.27 -64.34
C GLY A 576 -52.99 -42.41 -64.33
N ILE A 577 -52.73 -43.01 -65.50
CA ILE A 577 -51.69 -44.01 -65.67
C ILE A 577 -50.79 -43.61 -66.82
N LEU A 578 -49.50 -43.44 -66.54
CA LEU A 578 -48.49 -43.20 -67.55
C LEU A 578 -47.69 -44.48 -67.78
N MET A 579 -47.65 -44.94 -69.03
CA MET A 579 -47.14 -46.24 -69.44
C MET A 579 -45.93 -46.05 -70.35
N PRO A 580 -44.69 -46.13 -69.82
CA PRO A 580 -43.48 -46.03 -70.64
C PRO A 580 -43.33 -47.24 -71.56
N ALA A 581 -42.61 -47.05 -72.67
CA ALA A 581 -42.37 -48.05 -73.72
C ALA A 581 -43.65 -48.74 -74.24
N THR A 582 -44.76 -47.99 -74.34
CA THR A 582 -46.07 -48.51 -74.75
C THR A 582 -46.68 -47.64 -75.84
N ASP A 583 -47.07 -48.26 -76.96
CA ASP A 583 -47.74 -47.58 -78.08
C ASP A 583 -49.26 -47.45 -77.88
N LYS A 584 -49.91 -46.60 -78.70
CA LYS A 584 -51.35 -46.32 -78.62
C LYS A 584 -52.22 -47.58 -78.67
N ALA A 585 -51.87 -48.52 -79.55
CA ALA A 585 -52.65 -49.74 -79.77
C ALA A 585 -52.60 -50.65 -78.55
N THR A 586 -51.40 -50.86 -77.99
CA THR A 586 -51.19 -51.65 -76.78
C THR A 586 -51.83 -50.99 -75.58
N ALA A 587 -51.69 -49.68 -75.43
CA ALA A 587 -52.34 -48.90 -74.38
C ALA A 587 -53.87 -49.02 -74.44
N LEU A 588 -54.45 -48.93 -75.64
CA LEU A 588 -55.89 -49.10 -75.85
C LEU A 588 -56.36 -50.52 -75.54
N HIS A 589 -55.59 -51.54 -75.87
CA HIS A 589 -55.89 -52.93 -75.49
C HIS A 589 -55.88 -53.12 -73.97
N ILE A 590 -54.89 -52.54 -73.27
CA ILE A 590 -54.81 -52.59 -71.81
C ILE A 590 -55.96 -51.81 -71.17
N ALA A 591 -56.28 -50.63 -71.67
CA ALA A 591 -57.38 -49.81 -71.20
C ALA A 591 -58.73 -50.53 -71.34
N ASN A 592 -59.02 -51.15 -72.49
CA ASN A 592 -60.24 -51.92 -72.68
C ASN A 592 -60.34 -53.11 -71.72
N ARG A 593 -59.23 -53.84 -71.53
CA ARG A 593 -59.16 -54.92 -70.53
C ARG A 593 -59.48 -54.41 -69.13
N ILE A 594 -58.90 -53.28 -68.72
CA ILE A 594 -59.15 -52.65 -67.42
C ILE A 594 -60.63 -52.29 -67.28
N ALA A 595 -61.22 -51.62 -68.28
CA ALA A 595 -62.63 -51.20 -68.26
C ALA A 595 -63.62 -52.38 -68.21
N ASP A 596 -63.33 -53.48 -68.92
CA ASP A 596 -64.19 -54.66 -68.92
C ASP A 596 -64.11 -55.47 -67.63
N VAL A 597 -62.90 -55.63 -67.07
CA VAL A 597 -62.71 -56.34 -65.80
C VAL A 597 -63.26 -55.52 -64.63
N ALA A 598 -63.16 -54.19 -64.67
CA ALA A 598 -63.67 -53.30 -63.62
C ALA A 598 -65.16 -53.54 -63.33
N LYS A 599 -65.98 -53.78 -64.36
CA LYS A 599 -67.42 -54.05 -64.20
C LYS A 599 -67.71 -55.29 -63.36
N LEU A 600 -66.78 -56.25 -63.31
CA LEU A 600 -66.90 -57.49 -62.56
C LEU A 600 -66.41 -57.36 -61.11
N GLU A 601 -65.68 -56.29 -60.78
CA GLU A 601 -65.18 -56.05 -59.42
C GLU A 601 -66.32 -55.69 -58.48
N VAL A 602 -66.27 -56.29 -57.30
CA VAL A 602 -67.27 -56.09 -56.26
C VAL A 602 -66.63 -55.35 -55.08
N VAL A 603 -67.17 -54.18 -54.77
CA VAL A 603 -66.79 -53.40 -53.59
C VAL A 603 -67.78 -53.74 -52.47
N PRO A 604 -67.30 -54.36 -51.37
CA PRO A 604 -68.13 -54.52 -50.19
C PRO A 604 -68.27 -53.14 -49.52
N VAL A 605 -69.50 -52.62 -49.48
CA VAL A 605 -69.82 -51.36 -48.81
C VAL A 605 -70.94 -51.63 -47.82
N GLU A 606 -70.61 -51.59 -46.53
CA GLU A 606 -71.51 -51.97 -45.43
C GLU A 606 -72.17 -53.36 -45.63
N ALA A 607 -73.48 -53.41 -45.87
CA ALA A 607 -74.26 -54.63 -46.09
C ALA A 607 -74.59 -54.91 -47.57
N GLU A 608 -74.14 -54.05 -48.49
CA GLU A 608 -74.39 -54.17 -49.93
C GLU A 608 -73.11 -54.46 -50.73
N LYS A 609 -73.30 -54.95 -51.95
CA LYS A 609 -72.23 -55.24 -52.91
C LYS A 609 -72.42 -54.32 -54.12
N LEU A 610 -71.49 -53.38 -54.29
CA LEU A 610 -71.51 -52.43 -55.40
C LEU A 610 -70.51 -52.87 -56.48
N ASN A 611 -70.86 -52.60 -57.74
CA ASN A 611 -69.94 -52.70 -58.87
C ASN A 611 -69.63 -51.28 -59.35
N PHE A 612 -68.42 -51.07 -59.88
CA PHE A 612 -68.04 -49.79 -60.50
C PHE A 612 -67.70 -50.00 -61.98
N GLY A 613 -68.00 -49.00 -62.80
CA GLY A 613 -67.51 -48.89 -64.17
C GLY A 613 -66.35 -47.91 -64.23
N LEU A 614 -65.45 -48.11 -65.20
CA LEU A 614 -64.42 -47.14 -65.51
C LEU A 614 -64.57 -46.72 -66.97
N SER A 615 -64.59 -45.41 -67.20
CA SER A 615 -64.44 -44.82 -68.52
C SER A 615 -62.98 -44.40 -68.70
N ILE A 616 -62.37 -44.74 -69.84
CA ILE A 616 -60.93 -44.52 -70.05
C ILE A 616 -60.65 -43.84 -71.39
N GLY A 617 -59.99 -42.69 -71.35
CA GLY A 617 -59.41 -42.02 -72.52
C GLY A 617 -57.94 -42.38 -72.66
N VAL A 618 -57.50 -42.67 -73.89
CA VAL A 618 -56.13 -43.10 -74.19
C VAL A 618 -55.49 -42.14 -75.20
N ALA A 619 -54.29 -41.68 -74.90
CA ALA A 619 -53.44 -40.95 -75.85
C ALA A 619 -52.01 -41.50 -75.77
N ASP A 620 -51.24 -41.33 -76.85
CA ASP A 620 -49.83 -41.68 -76.94
C ASP A 620 -49.00 -40.47 -77.37
N ILE A 621 -47.70 -40.54 -77.14
CA ILE A 621 -46.74 -39.57 -77.64
C ILE A 621 -46.67 -39.68 -79.17
N SER A 622 -47.51 -38.90 -79.86
CA SER A 622 -47.49 -38.79 -81.32
C SER A 622 -46.57 -37.66 -81.79
N ASP A 623 -46.16 -37.72 -83.06
CA ASP A 623 -45.42 -36.64 -83.73
C ASP A 623 -46.20 -35.31 -83.61
N GLY A 624 -45.68 -34.35 -82.85
CA GLY A 624 -46.25 -33.01 -82.67
C GLY A 624 -46.61 -32.62 -81.23
N LEU A 625 -46.60 -33.54 -80.26
CA LEU A 625 -46.80 -33.21 -78.84
C LEU A 625 -45.48 -32.73 -78.21
N GLU A 626 -45.49 -31.52 -77.67
CA GLU A 626 -44.31 -30.89 -77.07
C GLU A 626 -44.26 -31.06 -75.55
N THR A 627 -45.40 -31.27 -74.88
CA THR A 627 -45.47 -31.36 -73.41
C THR A 627 -46.35 -32.50 -72.89
N LEU A 628 -46.08 -32.95 -71.64
CA LEU A 628 -46.93 -33.91 -70.93
C LEU A 628 -48.38 -33.41 -70.80
N SER A 629 -48.57 -32.09 -70.64
CA SER A 629 -49.91 -31.50 -70.47
C SER A 629 -50.76 -31.66 -71.73
N GLU A 630 -50.16 -31.58 -72.92
CA GLU A 630 -50.86 -31.82 -74.18
C GLU A 630 -51.26 -33.30 -74.33
N LEU A 631 -50.35 -34.23 -73.98
CA LEU A 631 -50.66 -35.66 -73.95
C LEU A 631 -51.82 -35.98 -72.99
N MET A 632 -51.83 -35.35 -71.82
CA MET A 632 -52.93 -35.51 -70.86
C MET A 632 -54.25 -34.92 -71.38
N ALA A 633 -54.20 -33.76 -72.05
CA ALA A 633 -55.38 -33.12 -72.62
C ALA A 633 -56.00 -33.95 -73.77
N GLU A 634 -55.18 -34.61 -74.60
CA GLU A 634 -55.69 -35.53 -75.61
C GLU A 634 -56.42 -36.72 -74.99
N ALA A 635 -55.85 -37.33 -73.95
CA ALA A 635 -56.51 -38.44 -73.25
C ALA A 635 -57.80 -37.97 -72.57
N ASP A 636 -57.84 -36.77 -72.01
CA ASP A 636 -59.04 -36.18 -71.42
C ASP A 636 -60.15 -35.97 -72.47
N GLN A 637 -59.78 -35.49 -73.67
CA GLN A 637 -60.72 -35.36 -74.78
C GLN A 637 -61.30 -36.73 -75.20
N ALA A 638 -60.46 -37.77 -75.28
CA ALA A 638 -60.94 -39.13 -75.55
C ALA A 638 -61.88 -39.65 -74.44
N LEU A 639 -61.58 -39.35 -73.17
CA LEU A 639 -62.43 -39.70 -72.04
C LEU A 639 -63.78 -38.98 -72.11
N TYR A 640 -63.81 -37.70 -72.48
CA TYR A 640 -65.04 -36.93 -72.67
C TYR A 640 -65.95 -37.59 -73.73
N GLU A 641 -65.37 -38.08 -74.83
CA GLU A 641 -66.11 -38.80 -75.86
C GLU A 641 -66.66 -40.15 -75.37
N VAL A 642 -65.90 -40.90 -74.56
CA VAL A 642 -66.39 -42.13 -73.91
C VAL A 642 -67.61 -41.82 -73.02
N LYS A 643 -67.54 -40.75 -72.23
CA LYS A 643 -68.64 -40.32 -71.36
C LYS A 643 -69.89 -39.93 -72.15
N ALA A 644 -69.73 -39.34 -73.33
CA ALA A 644 -70.83 -38.98 -74.22
C ALA A 644 -71.47 -40.20 -74.93
N LEU A 645 -70.68 -41.24 -75.23
CA LEU A 645 -71.10 -42.42 -75.98
C LEU A 645 -71.68 -43.55 -75.12
N GLY A 646 -71.78 -43.37 -73.80
CA GLY A 646 -72.47 -44.31 -72.90
C GLY A 646 -71.65 -44.84 -71.73
N ARG A 647 -70.39 -44.43 -71.57
CA ARG A 647 -69.48 -44.84 -70.47
C ARG A 647 -69.11 -46.33 -70.45
N GLY A 648 -68.15 -46.69 -69.61
CA GLY A 648 -67.79 -48.09 -69.32
C GLY A 648 -66.98 -48.78 -70.42
N PHE A 649 -66.22 -48.04 -71.22
CA PHE A 649 -65.29 -48.60 -72.20
C PHE A 649 -64.07 -47.69 -72.37
N ALA A 650 -63.08 -48.11 -73.14
CA ALA A 650 -61.92 -47.28 -73.46
C ALA A 650 -61.93 -46.79 -74.90
N LYS A 651 -61.49 -45.55 -75.13
CA LYS A 651 -61.32 -44.99 -76.47
C LYS A 651 -60.00 -44.25 -76.58
N ALA A 652 -59.37 -44.32 -77.76
CA ALA A 652 -58.23 -43.48 -78.12
C ALA A 652 -58.66 -42.32 -79.02
N THR A 653 -57.93 -41.21 -78.97
CA THR A 653 -58.14 -40.06 -79.89
C THR A 653 -58.00 -40.50 -81.36
N ALA A 654 -58.84 -39.93 -82.24
CA ALA A 654 -58.71 -40.15 -83.68
C ALA A 654 -57.48 -39.40 -84.22
N CYS A 655 -56.62 -40.05 -85.02
CA CYS A 655 -55.46 -39.40 -85.61
C CYS A 655 -55.85 -38.16 -86.41
N HIS A 656 -55.36 -36.97 -86.01
CA HIS A 656 -55.20 -35.86 -86.93
C HIS A 656 -54.03 -36.22 -87.87
N ARG A 657 -54.33 -36.45 -89.15
CA ARG A 657 -53.31 -36.53 -90.22
C ARG A 657 -53.04 -35.15 -90.79
#